data_AF-A0A9E3I165-F1
#
_entry.id   AF-A0A9E3I165-F1
#
_cell.length_a   1.000
_cell.length_b   1.000
_cell.length_c   1.000
_cell.angle_alpha   90.00
_cell.angle_beta   90.00
_cell.angle_gamma   90.00
#
_symmetry.space_group_name_H-M   'P 1'
#
loop_
_entity.id
_entity.type
_entity.pdbx_description
1 polymer ?
#
loop_
_entity_poly.entity_id
_entity_poly.type
_entity_poly.pdbx_seq_one_letter_code
_entity_poly.pdbx_strand_id
1 'polypeptide(L)'
;MADKTCRFAKIAISLFSLILLFSTTAHAKIFYVDDDGPTDFDNIQAAIDDSNHGDTIIVSPGTYTGDGNRDINYNGKAITVRSEDPNDPNIVVATIIDCNGTEDQPHRGFFFNAGEEANSVLAGLTITNGYAYYGGGIYCEASRPTITNCTLIANSALLGGFGSVSRGGGISCQFCSLKGPSLPGMATNPIPSDGAIGVGTTVNLMWSAGFFAESHDVYFGTSNPPPFIRNQTFTIFNPNIMTTGTTYYWRVDEINTLGKTIGTLWGFTTGGPPPPPMPLVSSGEIEEQSSPEMLSDAGMQGPTITNCIFIDNLADEGGGMYTQESNPILNNCTFSGNEGSDGGGMFTEGSNPILIDCTFSENSSAYGGGVFNWYDSNTTLTDCIFSDNFAYFSGGGIYNDESTRLNLSNCTFKGNSTYYYGYMSPEGGGGIYNYRGTPNLIDCKFIGNSSYRGGGMLNLSHTDMSLTGCVFIENSADDGYGGGLYSANPNTILTDCIFSNNSADRGGGMYNVVDSASLNRCMFNGNSAVLGGGMYNGIYSTITLTNCLFSGNWAEHQYSGPIIIYPPVYGYGGGIYDEYGGTKVINCSFNKNRASGEGGAIWLKYPLPPPTPPFPFPTGLTSSDTMTEIPAIMDVNDSNVSLISNCIVWGNQDSDGTGELSQIRIDPNEIPVVINYSCIQGWTGDWGGTGNIDADPCFVQLGFWHVIWRNRVPEYVWNEGYYQLLPESHCIDAGDPNYIAEPNETDLDGSPRVIGGLIDMGAYEYFNVWPVADAGPDQVVECACNTQEGTKVTLDGTGSYDMGNNPLNFTWSGPFVQSPVHGAAPTVTLEGGCPGDYVITLVVNNGIEDSEPNEIVITIVDTTPPEFALSVSPTVLWPPSHKMVEITPSWTVSDECDAAPQVSLVGIVMSEDDNTAGDGRTTGDIEIGEDGSIYLRAERSGTSSDRVYTITYQAVDDSGNAAVGSATVGIPHDFKVLAGIAARWLWIKQTGRIPEDLNDDGVVNFMDFAKFADNWIK
;
A
#
# COMPACT_ATOMS: atom_id res chain seq x y z
N MET A 1 58.11 11.64 76.79
CA MET A 1 56.94 10.95 76.23
C MET A 1 57.00 11.21 74.73
N ALA A 2 57.70 10.34 74.01
CA ALA A 2 57.12 9.23 73.22
C ALA A 2 56.60 9.79 71.88
N ASP A 3 56.94 9.27 70.70
CA ASP A 3 57.82 8.20 70.23
C ASP A 3 57.83 8.37 68.68
N LYS A 4 58.95 8.06 68.00
CA LYS A 4 59.11 7.67 66.57
C LYS A 4 58.17 8.31 65.51
N THR A 5 58.63 8.99 64.44
CA THR A 5 59.35 8.38 63.30
C THR A 5 59.84 9.48 62.34
N CYS A 6 61.16 9.55 62.19
CA CYS A 6 61.86 10.08 61.02
C CYS A 6 62.41 8.85 60.28
N ARG A 7 61.90 8.54 59.08
CA ARG A 7 62.23 7.39 58.17
C ARG A 7 61.11 7.39 57.10
N PHE A 8 61.26 7.55 55.79
CA PHE A 8 62.26 7.08 54.84
C PHE A 8 62.29 8.03 53.62
N ALA A 9 63.36 8.80 53.49
CA ALA A 9 63.86 9.23 52.19
C ALA A 9 65.07 8.34 51.88
N LYS A 10 64.84 7.26 51.11
CA LYS A 10 65.79 6.51 50.25
C LYS A 10 65.20 5.13 49.94
N ILE A 11 65.36 4.69 48.68
CA ILE A 11 64.84 3.47 48.01
C ILE A 11 63.45 3.73 47.39
N ALA A 12 63.19 3.78 46.08
CA ALA A 12 63.92 3.50 44.84
C ALA A 12 63.18 4.25 43.70
N ILE A 13 63.75 5.16 42.90
CA ILE A 13 64.51 4.95 41.64
C ILE A 13 64.28 3.60 40.90
N SER A 14 63.22 2.83 41.19
CA SER A 14 62.96 1.56 40.51
C SER A 14 61.48 1.22 40.34
N LEU A 15 60.61 2.22 40.15
CA LEU A 15 59.22 2.02 39.71
C LEU A 15 58.69 3.17 38.84
N PHE A 16 59.60 3.94 38.21
CA PHE A 16 59.26 4.93 37.19
C PHE A 16 59.17 4.30 35.77
N SER A 17 58.96 2.98 35.70
CA SER A 17 58.88 2.22 34.45
C SER A 17 57.90 1.04 34.49
N LEU A 18 57.00 0.96 35.49
CA LEU A 18 56.04 -0.14 35.57
C LEU A 18 54.78 0.22 36.39
N ILE A 19 54.03 1.25 35.96
CA ILE A 19 52.55 1.32 35.92
C ILE A 19 52.27 2.35 34.81
N LEU A 20 52.70 1.96 33.60
CA LEU A 20 52.22 2.48 32.33
C LEU A 20 51.58 1.25 31.68
N LEU A 21 50.54 0.75 32.35
CA LEU A 21 49.76 -0.41 31.91
C LEU A 21 48.31 0.07 31.89
N PHE A 22 47.95 0.55 30.71
CA PHE A 22 46.63 0.43 30.11
C PHE A 22 45.44 0.92 30.96
N SER A 23 45.13 2.21 30.88
CA SER A 23 43.73 2.57 30.63
C SER A 23 43.47 2.35 29.14
N THR A 24 43.47 1.09 28.70
CA THR A 24 42.74 0.76 27.48
C THR A 24 41.31 1.18 27.77
N THR A 25 40.76 2.02 26.90
CA THR A 25 39.33 1.94 26.62
C THR A 25 39.05 0.46 26.38
N ALA A 26 38.44 -0.22 27.36
CA ALA A 26 38.09 -1.63 27.20
C ALA A 26 37.14 -1.68 26.01
N HIS A 27 37.66 -2.08 24.85
CA HIS A 27 36.83 -2.48 23.74
C HIS A 27 36.08 -3.72 24.21
N ALA A 28 34.79 -3.81 23.84
CA ALA A 28 34.02 -5.02 23.95
C ALA A 28 34.87 -6.21 23.46
N LYS A 29 35.14 -7.15 24.35
CA LYS A 29 35.93 -8.34 24.05
C LYS A 29 35.01 -9.35 23.35
N ILE A 30 35.59 -10.08 22.41
CA ILE A 30 34.92 -11.22 21.78
C ILE A 30 35.53 -12.48 22.38
N PHE A 31 34.66 -13.40 22.80
CA PHE A 31 35.00 -14.72 23.30
C PHE A 31 34.45 -15.78 22.35
N TYR A 32 35.22 -16.83 22.09
CA TYR A 32 34.78 -17.97 21.27
C TYR A 32 34.56 -19.21 22.15
N VAL A 33 33.43 -19.90 21.93
CA VAL A 33 33.03 -21.12 22.63
C VAL A 33 32.82 -22.25 21.63
N ASP A 34 33.45 -23.40 21.87
CA ASP A 34 33.43 -24.58 21.00
C ASP A 34 33.25 -25.84 21.87
N ASP A 35 32.47 -26.83 21.42
CA ASP A 35 32.16 -28.03 22.19
C ASP A 35 33.25 -29.11 22.10
N ASP A 36 34.17 -29.03 21.13
CA ASP A 36 35.17 -30.06 20.84
C ASP A 36 36.65 -29.63 20.77
N GLY A 37 37.00 -28.34 20.96
CA GLY A 37 38.33 -27.83 20.58
C GLY A 37 38.76 -26.47 21.16
N PRO A 38 40.03 -26.03 20.94
CA PRO A 38 40.76 -25.11 21.82
C PRO A 38 40.42 -23.64 21.53
N THR A 39 39.17 -23.26 21.76
CA THR A 39 38.73 -21.86 21.80
C THR A 39 39.00 -21.25 23.18
N ASP A 40 38.47 -20.04 23.43
CA ASP A 40 38.66 -19.37 24.72
C ASP A 40 38.01 -20.15 25.87
N PHE A 41 36.87 -20.81 25.60
CA PHE A 41 36.12 -21.62 26.56
C PHE A 41 35.49 -22.86 25.90
N ASP A 42 35.28 -23.91 26.70
CA ASP A 42 34.62 -25.17 26.30
C ASP A 42 33.14 -25.21 26.75
N ASN A 43 32.66 -24.18 27.46
CA ASN A 43 31.25 -24.04 27.84
C ASN A 43 30.84 -22.56 27.96
N ILE A 44 29.54 -22.31 27.73
CA ILE A 44 28.98 -20.96 27.59
C ILE A 44 28.99 -20.20 28.91
N GLN A 45 28.62 -20.85 30.03
CA GLN A 45 28.57 -20.18 31.34
C GLN A 45 29.94 -19.66 31.77
N ALA A 46 31.02 -20.42 31.54
CA ALA A 46 32.37 -19.97 31.87
C ALA A 46 32.78 -18.73 31.07
N ALA A 47 32.38 -18.63 29.79
CA ALA A 47 32.59 -17.43 28.97
C ALA A 47 31.79 -16.23 29.51
N ILE A 48 30.53 -16.46 29.90
CA ILE A 48 29.71 -15.43 30.54
C ILE A 48 30.36 -14.96 31.84
N ASP A 49 30.86 -15.85 32.68
CA ASP A 49 31.45 -15.51 33.97
C ASP A 49 32.70 -14.61 33.82
N ASP A 50 33.54 -14.83 32.80
CA ASP A 50 34.73 -14.00 32.48
C ASP A 50 34.39 -12.68 31.74
N SER A 51 33.21 -12.60 31.13
CA SER A 51 32.77 -11.42 30.35
C SER A 51 32.46 -10.19 31.22
N ASN A 52 32.61 -9.01 30.63
CA ASN A 52 32.13 -7.72 31.15
C ASN A 52 30.97 -7.20 30.30
N HIS A 53 30.23 -6.22 30.83
CA HIS A 53 29.20 -5.51 30.07
C HIS A 53 29.74 -5.00 28.73
N GLY A 54 29.00 -5.25 27.65
CA GLY A 54 29.34 -4.91 26.27
C GLY A 54 30.04 -6.02 25.49
N ASP A 55 30.54 -7.07 26.16
CA ASP A 55 31.26 -8.17 25.50
C ASP A 55 30.33 -9.05 24.65
N THR A 56 30.94 -9.77 23.69
CA THR A 56 30.25 -10.71 22.80
C THR A 56 30.83 -12.11 22.96
N ILE A 57 29.97 -13.11 23.08
CA ILE A 57 30.29 -14.53 23.12
C ILE A 57 29.76 -15.15 21.82
N ILE A 58 30.67 -15.70 21.03
CA ILE A 58 30.37 -16.39 19.77
C ILE A 58 30.45 -17.90 20.02
N VAL A 59 29.35 -18.59 19.75
CA VAL A 59 29.19 -20.03 19.91
C VAL A 59 29.33 -20.69 18.54
N SER A 60 30.31 -21.58 18.38
CA SER A 60 30.54 -22.36 17.15
C SER A 60 29.39 -23.35 16.89
N PRO A 61 29.13 -23.76 15.64
CA PRO A 61 28.21 -24.85 15.36
C PRO A 61 28.63 -26.14 16.08
N GLY A 62 27.73 -26.72 16.89
CA GLY A 62 28.02 -27.82 17.81
C GLY A 62 26.80 -28.20 18.63
N THR A 63 26.90 -29.27 19.42
CA THR A 63 25.83 -29.71 20.33
C THR A 63 26.29 -29.58 21.78
N TYR A 64 25.88 -28.50 22.41
CA TYR A 64 26.27 -28.11 23.76
C TYR A 64 25.36 -28.80 24.77
N THR A 65 25.95 -29.65 25.62
CA THR A 65 25.25 -30.42 26.67
C THR A 65 26.00 -30.33 27.99
N GLY A 66 25.32 -30.73 29.08
CA GLY A 66 25.92 -30.84 30.41
C GLY A 66 26.13 -29.51 31.13
N ASP A 67 26.81 -29.56 32.27
CA ASP A 67 26.97 -28.43 33.17
C ASP A 67 27.75 -27.28 32.50
N GLY A 68 27.22 -26.06 32.63
CA GLY A 68 27.76 -24.85 31.97
C GLY A 68 27.21 -24.58 30.56
N ASN A 69 26.43 -25.50 30.01
CA ASN A 69 25.75 -25.38 28.70
C ASN A 69 24.22 -25.50 28.80
N ARG A 70 23.69 -25.54 30.02
CA ARG A 70 22.26 -25.54 30.35
C ARG A 70 22.08 -24.74 31.64
N ASP A 71 20.86 -24.27 31.87
CA ASP A 71 20.51 -23.32 32.93
C ASP A 71 21.40 -22.06 32.90
N ILE A 72 21.73 -21.62 31.67
CA ILE A 72 22.70 -20.55 31.43
C ILE A 72 22.13 -19.22 31.94
N ASN A 73 22.91 -18.50 32.76
CA ASN A 73 22.51 -17.27 33.41
C ASN A 73 23.44 -16.12 33.03
N TYR A 74 22.87 -14.99 32.61
CA TYR A 74 23.60 -13.78 32.21
C TYR A 74 24.15 -13.00 33.40
N ASN A 75 23.69 -13.28 34.62
CA ASN A 75 24.08 -12.63 35.87
C ASN A 75 23.89 -11.10 35.82
N GLY A 76 22.84 -10.62 35.14
CA GLY A 76 22.55 -9.20 34.97
C GLY A 76 23.50 -8.49 33.99
N LYS A 77 24.32 -9.24 33.24
CA LYS A 77 25.28 -8.67 32.30
C LYS A 77 24.61 -8.32 30.97
N ALA A 78 24.71 -7.04 30.62
CA ALA A 78 24.50 -6.53 29.26
C ALA A 78 25.54 -7.06 28.25
N ILE A 79 25.44 -8.33 27.85
CA ILE A 79 26.33 -9.00 26.89
C ILE A 79 25.54 -9.59 25.72
N THR A 80 26.23 -9.92 24.63
CA THR A 80 25.63 -10.65 23.50
C THR A 80 26.15 -12.09 23.47
N VAL A 81 25.27 -13.08 23.57
CA VAL A 81 25.58 -14.49 23.27
C VAL A 81 24.93 -14.83 21.94
N ARG A 82 25.72 -15.29 20.96
CA ARG A 82 25.23 -15.58 19.62
C ARG A 82 25.96 -16.71 18.92
N SER A 83 25.34 -17.33 17.92
CA SER A 83 26.06 -18.18 16.96
C SER A 83 27.01 -17.37 16.07
N GLU A 84 27.87 -18.05 15.32
CA GLU A 84 28.81 -17.44 14.38
C GLU A 84 28.14 -16.48 13.39
N ASP A 85 27.00 -16.88 12.82
CA ASP A 85 26.12 -16.05 12.01
C ASP A 85 24.65 -16.28 12.42
N PRO A 86 24.06 -15.39 13.23
CA PRO A 86 22.70 -15.56 13.70
C PRO A 86 21.64 -15.35 12.62
N ASN A 87 22.00 -14.92 11.40
CA ASN A 87 21.05 -14.74 10.30
C ASN A 87 21.09 -15.89 9.28
N ASP A 88 22.07 -16.79 9.36
CA ASP A 88 22.12 -17.99 8.51
C ASP A 88 21.37 -19.15 9.19
N PRO A 89 20.19 -19.57 8.68
CA PRO A 89 19.42 -20.64 9.30
C PRO A 89 20.17 -21.97 9.40
N ASN A 90 21.15 -22.23 8.52
CA ASN A 90 21.97 -23.45 8.59
C ASN A 90 22.92 -23.42 9.80
N ILE A 91 23.41 -22.23 10.16
CA ILE A 91 24.26 -22.04 11.34
C ILE A 91 23.42 -22.10 12.61
N VAL A 92 22.24 -21.46 12.61
CA VAL A 92 21.31 -21.49 13.75
C VAL A 92 20.90 -22.93 14.09
N VAL A 93 20.47 -23.72 13.10
CA VAL A 93 20.06 -25.13 13.30
C VAL A 93 21.23 -26.02 13.70
N ALA A 94 22.46 -25.69 13.29
CA ALA A 94 23.66 -26.43 13.67
C ALA A 94 24.25 -26.03 15.03
N THR A 95 23.80 -24.91 15.63
CA THR A 95 24.30 -24.42 16.93
C THR A 95 23.26 -24.74 18.01
N ILE A 96 23.40 -25.92 18.61
CA ILE A 96 22.36 -26.56 19.42
C ILE A 96 22.71 -26.52 20.90
N ILE A 97 21.82 -25.96 21.71
CA ILE A 97 21.79 -26.06 23.17
C ILE A 97 20.82 -27.17 23.54
N ASP A 98 21.35 -28.35 23.84
CA ASP A 98 20.55 -29.53 24.22
C ASP A 98 20.54 -29.70 25.74
N CYS A 99 19.42 -29.28 26.34
CA CYS A 99 19.29 -29.15 27.78
C CYS A 99 19.29 -30.51 28.50
N ASN A 100 18.93 -31.59 27.79
CA ASN A 100 18.72 -32.93 28.34
C ASN A 100 17.85 -32.92 29.61
N GLY A 101 16.82 -32.06 29.63
CA GLY A 101 15.88 -31.95 30.74
C GLY A 101 14.95 -33.15 30.81
N THR A 102 14.68 -33.63 32.03
CA THR A 102 13.73 -34.72 32.28
C THR A 102 12.94 -34.47 33.55
N GLU A 103 11.91 -35.29 33.79
CA GLU A 103 11.13 -35.27 35.04
C GLU A 103 12.00 -35.37 36.31
N ASP A 104 12.96 -36.31 36.30
CA ASP A 104 13.86 -36.52 37.46
C ASP A 104 14.96 -35.45 37.57
N GLN A 105 15.27 -34.76 36.46
CA GLN A 105 16.34 -33.77 36.35
C GLN A 105 15.90 -32.61 35.45
N PRO A 106 15.09 -31.67 35.97
CA PRO A 106 14.61 -30.55 35.19
C PRO A 106 15.75 -29.57 34.89
N HIS A 107 15.90 -29.22 33.63
CA HIS A 107 16.92 -28.30 33.10
C HIS A 107 16.32 -27.50 31.94
N ARG A 108 16.72 -26.23 31.81
CA ARG A 108 16.35 -25.36 30.67
C ARG A 108 17.59 -24.87 29.93
N GLY A 109 17.42 -24.14 28.84
CA GLY A 109 18.54 -23.53 28.11
C GLY A 109 19.06 -22.29 28.82
N PHE A 110 18.20 -21.29 28.98
CA PHE A 110 18.55 -19.97 29.53
C PHE A 110 17.62 -19.51 30.64
N PHE A 111 18.18 -18.77 31.60
CA PHE A 111 17.46 -18.16 32.70
C PHE A 111 17.88 -16.70 32.90
N PHE A 112 16.98 -15.77 32.61
CA PHE A 112 17.14 -14.33 32.83
C PHE A 112 16.36 -13.93 34.09
N ASN A 113 17.07 -13.61 35.17
CA ASN A 113 16.46 -13.36 36.48
C ASN A 113 17.17 -12.31 37.33
N ALA A 114 18.10 -11.56 36.74
CA ALA A 114 18.94 -10.60 37.45
C ALA A 114 18.73 -9.16 36.95
N GLY A 115 17.59 -8.91 36.31
CA GLY A 115 17.22 -7.59 35.80
C GLY A 115 17.90 -7.28 34.47
N GLU A 116 18.14 -8.29 33.64
CA GLU A 116 18.66 -8.12 32.29
C GLU A 116 17.74 -7.20 31.47
N GLU A 117 18.31 -6.24 30.75
CA GLU A 117 17.58 -5.32 29.87
C GLU A 117 17.86 -5.63 28.38
N ALA A 118 17.35 -4.81 27.47
CA ALA A 118 17.41 -5.04 26.02
C ALA A 118 18.83 -5.18 25.44
N ASN A 119 19.87 -4.77 26.18
CA ASN A 119 21.27 -4.95 25.83
C ASN A 119 21.86 -6.32 26.24
N SER A 120 21.07 -7.15 26.90
CA SER A 120 21.35 -8.57 27.15
C SER A 120 20.73 -9.35 25.99
N VAL A 121 21.58 -9.72 25.02
CA VAL A 121 21.15 -10.24 23.72
C VAL A 121 21.44 -11.72 23.62
N LEU A 122 20.45 -12.49 23.20
CA LEU A 122 20.56 -13.89 22.80
C LEU A 122 20.21 -14.00 21.31
N ALA A 123 21.12 -14.53 20.48
CA ALA A 123 20.90 -14.53 19.04
C ALA A 123 21.32 -15.82 18.31
N GLY A 124 20.43 -16.36 17.47
CA GLY A 124 20.82 -17.34 16.46
C GLY A 124 21.16 -18.74 17.00
N LEU A 125 20.51 -19.19 18.07
CA LEU A 125 20.73 -20.52 18.66
C LEU A 125 19.49 -21.40 18.56
N THR A 126 19.70 -22.72 18.47
CA THR A 126 18.64 -23.72 18.63
C THR A 126 18.64 -24.24 20.07
N ILE A 127 17.51 -24.18 20.77
CA ILE A 127 17.34 -24.63 22.17
C ILE A 127 16.32 -25.77 22.18
N THR A 128 16.74 -26.94 22.67
CA THR A 128 15.95 -28.16 22.60
C THR A 128 16.00 -28.99 23.88
N ASN A 129 15.00 -29.87 24.03
CA ASN A 129 14.88 -30.84 25.12
C ASN A 129 14.96 -30.20 26.52
N GLY A 130 14.50 -28.95 26.63
CA GLY A 130 14.28 -28.30 27.90
C GLY A 130 13.11 -28.93 28.65
N TYR A 131 13.24 -29.08 29.96
CA TYR A 131 12.21 -29.61 30.84
C TYR A 131 12.22 -28.85 32.17
N ALA A 132 11.27 -27.94 32.38
CA ALA A 132 11.23 -27.11 33.59
C ALA A 132 9.82 -26.63 33.93
N TYR A 133 9.55 -26.29 35.20
CA TYR A 133 8.22 -25.84 35.61
C TYR A 133 7.75 -24.52 34.93
N TYR A 134 8.69 -23.61 34.71
CA TYR A 134 8.50 -22.38 33.96
C TYR A 134 9.57 -22.30 32.88
N GLY A 135 9.15 -22.03 31.64
CA GLY A 135 10.08 -21.78 30.54
C GLY A 135 10.93 -23.00 30.24
N GLY A 136 10.35 -24.02 29.63
CA GLY A 136 11.05 -25.27 29.31
C GLY A 136 12.38 -25.01 28.59
N GLY A 137 12.37 -24.14 27.56
CA GLY A 137 13.58 -23.66 26.90
C GLY A 137 14.19 -22.42 27.57
N ILE A 138 13.40 -21.37 27.76
CA ILE A 138 13.86 -20.08 28.31
C ILE A 138 12.91 -19.59 29.39
N TYR A 139 13.44 -19.11 30.52
CA TYR A 139 12.65 -18.39 31.52
C TYR A 139 13.16 -16.95 31.70
N CYS A 140 12.27 -15.97 31.54
CA CYS A 140 12.49 -14.56 31.85
C CYS A 140 11.65 -14.17 33.07
N GLU A 141 12.33 -13.79 34.16
CA GLU A 141 11.73 -13.33 35.41
C GLU A 141 12.18 -11.91 35.69
N ALA A 142 11.25 -10.94 35.73
CA ALA A 142 11.51 -9.52 35.96
C ALA A 142 12.65 -8.94 35.08
N SER A 143 12.81 -9.51 33.88
CA SER A 143 13.91 -9.25 32.96
C SER A 143 13.39 -9.06 31.54
N ARG A 144 14.05 -8.23 30.75
CA ARG A 144 13.60 -7.71 29.44
C ARG A 144 14.70 -7.90 28.38
N PRO A 145 15.24 -9.12 28.18
CA PRO A 145 16.30 -9.35 27.20
C PRO A 145 15.79 -9.14 25.76
N THR A 146 16.75 -9.05 24.84
CA THR A 146 16.49 -9.14 23.39
C THR A 146 16.82 -10.56 22.92
N ILE A 147 15.84 -11.26 22.37
CA ILE A 147 15.98 -12.61 21.83
C ILE A 147 15.72 -12.54 20.33
N THR A 148 16.67 -12.98 19.50
CA THR A 148 16.55 -12.83 18.05
C THR A 148 17.03 -14.05 17.27
N ASN A 149 16.31 -14.42 16.20
CA ASN A 149 16.67 -15.52 15.30
C ASN A 149 16.89 -16.86 16.02
N CYS A 150 16.24 -17.10 17.16
CA CYS A 150 16.38 -18.34 17.93
C CYS A 150 15.31 -19.36 17.52
N THR A 151 15.65 -20.65 17.58
CA THR A 151 14.71 -21.75 17.41
C THR A 151 14.53 -22.48 18.74
N LEU A 152 13.33 -22.45 19.31
CA LEU A 152 12.95 -23.19 20.51
C LEU A 152 12.09 -24.37 20.09
N ILE A 153 12.66 -25.58 20.17
CA ILE A 153 12.03 -26.79 19.65
C ILE A 153 11.93 -27.89 20.71
N ALA A 154 10.79 -28.58 20.77
CA ALA A 154 10.60 -29.75 21.63
C ALA A 154 10.96 -29.50 23.11
N ASN A 155 10.67 -28.30 23.61
CA ASN A 155 10.84 -27.96 25.01
C ASN A 155 9.51 -28.17 25.75
N SER A 156 9.60 -28.58 27.00
CA SER A 156 8.45 -28.92 27.80
C SER A 156 8.45 -28.22 29.14
N ALA A 157 7.30 -27.69 29.53
CA ALA A 157 6.99 -27.39 30.90
C ALA A 157 5.97 -28.41 31.41
N LEU A 158 6.43 -29.43 32.13
CA LEU A 158 5.58 -30.47 32.71
C LEU A 158 6.16 -30.93 34.06
N LEU A 159 5.30 -31.10 35.07
CA LEU A 159 5.48 -31.75 36.40
C LEU A 159 4.60 -31.00 37.41
N GLY A 160 3.67 -31.55 38.19
CA GLY A 160 3.26 -32.93 38.48
C GLY A 160 2.34 -32.89 39.71
N GLY A 161 1.23 -33.63 39.69
CA GLY A 161 0.30 -33.77 40.83
C GLY A 161 -0.84 -32.74 40.88
N PHE A 162 -1.99 -33.18 41.42
CA PHE A 162 -3.24 -32.42 41.50
C PHE A 162 -3.02 -30.96 41.97
N GLY A 163 -3.14 -29.99 41.05
CA GLY A 163 -3.33 -28.56 41.36
C GLY A 163 -2.18 -27.60 41.03
N SER A 164 -1.10 -28.02 40.39
CA SER A 164 0.01 -27.13 39.95
C SER A 164 0.00 -26.99 38.42
N VAL A 165 -0.02 -25.77 37.90
CA VAL A 165 -0.08 -25.46 36.45
C VAL A 165 1.31 -25.09 35.93
N SER A 166 1.77 -25.78 34.88
CA SER A 166 3.07 -25.57 34.23
C SER A 166 2.97 -24.53 33.09
N ARG A 167 4.01 -23.70 32.88
CA ARG A 167 3.88 -22.49 32.04
C ARG A 167 5.03 -22.27 31.06
N GLY A 168 4.71 -22.08 29.78
CA GLY A 168 5.66 -21.68 28.75
C GLY A 168 6.60 -22.80 28.36
N GLY A 169 6.20 -23.67 27.44
CA GLY A 169 7.03 -24.81 27.00
C GLY A 169 8.31 -24.33 26.32
N GLY A 170 8.18 -23.44 25.34
CA GLY A 170 9.31 -22.75 24.73
C GLY A 170 9.88 -21.67 25.66
N ILE A 171 9.10 -20.63 25.92
CA ILE A 171 9.50 -19.49 26.76
C ILE A 171 8.42 -19.10 27.78
N SER A 172 8.84 -18.71 28.97
CA SER A 172 7.96 -18.07 29.97
C SER A 172 8.51 -16.69 30.32
N CYS A 173 7.65 -15.67 30.31
CA CYS A 173 7.96 -14.29 30.67
C CYS A 173 7.06 -13.85 31.81
N GLN A 174 7.63 -13.60 32.99
CA GLN A 174 6.85 -13.28 34.19
C GLN A 174 7.37 -12.00 34.85
N PHE A 175 6.44 -11.11 35.18
CA PHE A 175 6.69 -9.86 35.89
C PHE A 175 7.69 -8.93 35.19
N CYS A 176 7.85 -9.06 33.87
CA CYS A 176 8.78 -8.26 33.09
C CYS A 176 8.28 -6.81 32.91
N SER A 177 6.99 -6.55 33.10
CA SER A 177 6.45 -5.19 33.13
C SER A 177 6.63 -4.54 34.51
N LEU A 178 6.69 -5.34 35.58
CA LEU A 178 6.86 -4.90 36.95
C LEU A 178 8.30 -4.43 37.21
N LYS A 179 8.41 -3.35 38.02
CA LYS A 179 9.70 -2.85 38.49
C LYS A 179 10.31 -3.84 39.48
N GLY A 180 11.17 -4.74 39.00
CA GLY A 180 12.02 -5.55 39.85
C GLY A 180 13.04 -4.72 40.63
N PRO A 181 13.53 -5.20 41.79
CA PRO A 181 14.62 -4.56 42.52
C PRO A 181 15.98 -4.83 41.86
N SER A 182 16.60 -3.82 41.24
CA SER A 182 17.96 -3.87 40.67
C SER A 182 18.78 -2.61 41.04
N LEU A 183 20.12 -2.71 41.03
CA LEU A 183 20.99 -1.52 41.16
C LEU A 183 20.73 -0.55 39.99
N PRO A 184 20.90 0.77 40.18
CA PRO A 184 20.59 1.72 39.13
C PRO A 184 21.57 1.58 37.95
N GLY A 185 21.14 1.83 36.72
CA GLY A 185 22.00 1.97 35.55
C GLY A 185 22.91 3.20 35.68
N MET A 186 23.84 3.40 34.73
CA MET A 186 24.67 4.61 34.68
C MET A 186 23.91 5.77 34.04
N ALA A 187 24.23 7.01 34.45
CA ALA A 187 23.79 8.22 33.76
C ALA A 187 24.33 8.26 32.32
N THR A 188 23.51 8.70 31.36
CA THR A 188 23.84 8.78 29.93
C THR A 188 23.48 10.15 29.33
N ASN A 189 23.82 10.37 28.04
CA ASN A 189 23.46 11.58 27.27
C ASN A 189 23.82 12.92 27.95
N PRO A 190 25.10 13.16 28.27
CA PRO A 190 25.52 14.40 28.93
C PRO A 190 25.31 15.63 28.03
N ILE A 191 24.81 16.70 28.62
CA ILE A 191 24.75 18.04 28.04
C ILE A 191 25.39 19.00 29.05
N PRO A 192 26.47 19.73 28.71
CA PRO A 192 27.23 19.66 27.46
C PRO A 192 27.80 18.26 27.19
N SER A 193 27.90 17.89 25.92
CA SER A 193 28.47 16.61 25.52
C SER A 193 29.92 16.48 25.97
N ASP A 194 30.37 15.25 26.21
CA ASP A 194 31.76 15.00 26.60
C ASP A 194 32.73 15.54 25.52
N GLY A 195 33.76 16.25 25.96
CA GLY A 195 34.73 16.93 25.10
C GLY A 195 34.28 18.26 24.48
N ALA A 196 33.07 18.76 24.75
CA ALA A 196 32.58 19.99 24.13
C ALA A 196 33.47 21.22 24.42
N ILE A 197 33.71 22.05 23.39
CA ILE A 197 34.44 23.33 23.49
C ILE A 197 33.53 24.51 23.15
N GLY A 198 33.79 25.68 23.74
CA GLY A 198 32.99 26.88 23.47
C GLY A 198 31.64 26.91 24.20
N VAL A 199 31.46 26.10 25.24
CA VAL A 199 30.23 26.06 26.04
C VAL A 199 30.02 27.41 26.76
N GLY A 200 28.77 27.88 26.80
CA GLY A 200 28.39 29.10 27.52
C GLY A 200 28.64 28.99 29.03
N THR A 201 29.00 30.09 29.68
CA THR A 201 29.33 30.12 31.12
C THR A 201 28.13 29.99 32.07
N THR A 202 26.91 29.87 31.52
CA THR A 202 25.65 29.74 32.27
C THR A 202 24.85 28.50 31.85
N VAL A 203 25.50 27.52 31.22
CA VAL A 203 24.84 26.29 30.76
C VAL A 203 24.53 25.37 31.94
N ASN A 204 23.31 24.82 31.96
CA ASN A 204 22.94 23.74 32.87
C ASN A 204 23.55 22.43 32.40
N LEU A 205 24.01 21.62 33.35
CA LEU A 205 24.38 20.24 33.10
C LEU A 205 23.11 19.39 33.10
N MET A 206 22.88 18.60 32.06
CA MET A 206 21.71 17.74 31.94
C MET A 206 22.15 16.34 31.50
N TRP A 207 21.46 15.32 31.97
CA TRP A 207 21.72 13.93 31.60
C TRP A 207 20.41 13.16 31.48
N SER A 208 20.47 11.97 30.89
CA SER A 208 19.46 10.94 31.04
C SER A 208 19.81 10.11 32.27
N ALA A 209 18.86 9.99 33.22
CA ALA A 209 19.04 9.15 34.39
C ALA A 209 19.33 7.70 33.99
N GLY A 210 20.21 7.03 34.73
CA GLY A 210 20.32 5.58 34.64
C GLY A 210 19.02 4.88 35.06
N PHE A 211 18.71 3.74 34.45
CA PHE A 211 17.52 2.94 34.82
C PHE A 211 17.51 2.63 36.32
N PHE A 212 16.36 2.55 36.97
CA PHE A 212 16.21 2.38 38.43
C PHE A 212 16.80 3.46 39.34
N ALA A 213 17.32 4.59 38.83
CA ALA A 213 17.79 5.69 39.68
C ALA A 213 16.64 6.44 40.35
N GLU A 214 16.65 6.49 41.69
CA GLU A 214 15.74 7.31 42.51
C GLU A 214 16.35 8.68 42.83
N SER A 215 17.68 8.77 42.83
CA SER A 215 18.43 10.01 43.04
C SER A 215 19.82 9.95 42.41
N HIS A 216 20.42 11.13 42.27
CA HIS A 216 21.62 11.37 41.49
C HIS A 216 22.66 12.10 42.34
N ASP A 217 23.79 11.46 42.62
CA ASP A 217 24.95 12.10 43.22
C ASP A 217 25.77 12.81 42.14
N VAL A 218 25.66 14.14 42.08
CA VAL A 218 26.33 14.98 41.08
C VAL A 218 27.71 15.39 41.58
N TYR A 219 28.73 15.13 40.77
CA TYR A 219 30.12 15.56 40.94
C TYR A 219 30.45 16.59 39.86
N PHE A 220 31.03 17.73 40.24
CA PHE A 220 31.36 18.80 39.30
C PHE A 220 32.53 19.66 39.79
N GLY A 221 33.49 19.98 38.92
CA GLY A 221 34.56 20.93 39.25
C GLY A 221 35.67 20.98 38.20
N THR A 222 36.77 21.67 38.50
CA THR A 222 37.92 21.81 37.59
C THR A 222 39.02 20.74 37.82
N SER A 223 38.82 19.84 38.79
CA SER A 223 39.71 18.72 39.06
C SER A 223 39.17 17.42 38.45
N ASN A 224 40.07 16.50 38.09
CA ASN A 224 39.73 15.13 37.72
C ASN A 224 40.37 14.16 38.75
N PRO A 225 39.58 13.42 39.57
CA PRO A 225 38.12 13.39 39.56
C PRO A 225 37.49 14.67 40.17
N PRO A 226 36.27 15.04 39.73
CA PRO A 226 35.56 16.20 40.24
C PRO A 226 35.04 15.96 41.67
N PRO A 227 34.92 17.00 42.51
CA PRO A 227 34.37 16.88 43.85
C PRO A 227 32.86 16.61 43.81
N PHE A 228 32.37 15.85 44.79
CA PHE A 228 30.94 15.70 45.03
C PHE A 228 30.30 17.05 45.38
N ILE A 229 29.19 17.38 44.73
CA ILE A 229 28.45 18.61 44.99
C ILE A 229 27.22 18.32 45.83
N ARG A 230 26.32 17.45 45.33
CA ARG A 230 25.06 17.16 46.00
C ARG A 230 24.37 15.91 45.44
N ASN A 231 23.48 15.35 46.25
CA ASN A 231 22.42 14.48 45.79
C ASN A 231 21.20 15.30 45.33
N GLN A 232 20.48 14.81 44.32
CA GLN A 232 19.22 15.40 43.83
C GLN A 232 18.35 14.39 43.09
N THR A 233 17.07 14.69 42.89
CA THR A 233 16.09 13.82 42.18
C THR A 233 15.78 14.26 40.75
N PHE A 234 16.35 15.40 40.32
CA PHE A 234 16.17 15.92 38.96
C PHE A 234 17.42 15.64 38.12
N THR A 235 17.27 15.48 36.82
CA THR A 235 18.36 15.23 35.87
C THR A 235 19.01 16.51 35.30
N ILE A 236 18.86 17.61 36.02
CA ILE A 236 19.39 18.94 35.64
C ILE A 236 20.13 19.53 36.83
N PHE A 237 21.39 19.93 36.63
CA PHE A 237 22.22 20.59 37.62
C PHE A 237 22.71 21.95 37.09
N ASN A 238 22.46 23.02 37.85
CA ASN A 238 22.95 24.35 37.52
C ASN A 238 24.27 24.64 38.28
N PRO A 239 25.43 24.72 37.58
CA PRO A 239 26.73 24.98 38.21
C PRO A 239 26.94 26.46 38.63
N ASN A 240 25.93 27.33 38.45
CA ASN A 240 26.03 28.79 38.46
C ASN A 240 26.98 29.31 37.36
N ILE A 241 27.44 30.56 37.50
CA ILE A 241 28.35 31.19 36.53
C ILE A 241 29.71 30.51 36.60
N MET A 242 30.13 29.93 35.48
CA MET A 242 31.44 29.30 35.29
C MET A 242 32.47 30.29 34.74
N THR A 243 33.75 30.04 35.00
CA THR A 243 34.86 30.85 34.49
C THR A 243 35.07 30.57 33.00
N THR A 244 35.18 31.60 32.15
CA THR A 244 35.49 31.46 30.71
C THR A 244 36.88 30.85 30.48
N GLY A 245 37.05 30.06 29.42
CA GLY A 245 38.33 29.45 29.02
C GLY A 245 38.76 28.31 29.93
N THR A 246 37.85 27.71 30.70
CA THR A 246 38.15 26.74 31.76
C THR A 246 37.53 25.38 31.45
N THR A 247 38.30 24.31 31.62
CA THR A 247 37.80 22.93 31.51
C THR A 247 37.20 22.46 32.83
N TYR A 248 35.97 21.98 32.76
CA TYR A 248 35.23 21.39 33.88
C TYR A 248 35.03 19.90 33.63
N TYR A 249 35.10 19.11 34.70
CA TYR A 249 34.80 17.68 34.73
C TYR A 249 33.56 17.45 35.58
N TRP A 250 32.74 16.48 35.18
CA TRP A 250 31.52 16.15 35.89
C TRP A 250 31.13 14.69 35.70
N ARG A 251 30.43 14.15 36.69
CA ARG A 251 29.99 12.75 36.75
C ARG A 251 28.70 12.69 37.55
N VAL A 252 27.83 11.75 37.21
CA VAL A 252 26.61 11.48 37.98
C VAL A 252 26.59 10.03 38.42
N ASP A 253 26.66 9.80 39.72
CA ASP A 253 26.48 8.46 40.29
C ASP A 253 24.99 8.26 40.59
N GLU A 254 24.42 7.21 40.03
CA GLU A 254 23.00 6.90 40.14
C GLU A 254 22.72 6.09 41.40
N ILE A 255 21.64 6.39 42.12
CA ILE A 255 21.34 5.81 43.44
C ILE A 255 19.88 5.37 43.52
N ASN A 256 19.66 4.22 44.14
CA ASN A 256 18.34 3.81 44.61
C ASN A 256 18.41 3.10 45.96
N THR A 257 17.29 2.54 46.41
CA THR A 257 17.17 1.78 47.65
C THR A 257 18.11 0.57 47.77
N LEU A 258 18.64 0.04 46.66
CA LEU A 258 19.52 -1.13 46.64
C LEU A 258 21.01 -0.77 46.59
N GLY A 259 21.36 0.42 46.14
CA GLY A 259 22.74 0.88 46.14
C GLY A 259 23.04 1.99 45.14
N LYS A 260 24.32 2.13 44.82
CA LYS A 260 24.86 3.20 43.97
C LYS A 260 25.64 2.61 42.80
N THR A 261 25.37 3.11 41.60
CA THR A 261 26.15 2.84 40.39
C THR A 261 26.95 4.07 39.99
N ILE A 262 28.26 3.88 39.81
CA ILE A 262 29.19 4.97 39.50
C ILE A 262 29.06 5.34 38.02
N GLY A 263 28.80 6.61 37.71
CA GLY A 263 28.61 7.06 36.34
C GLY A 263 29.90 7.30 35.56
N THR A 264 29.74 7.59 34.28
CA THR A 264 30.86 7.94 33.39
C THR A 264 31.38 9.36 33.70
N LEU A 265 32.70 9.56 33.66
CA LEU A 265 33.32 10.87 33.80
C LEU A 265 33.26 11.64 32.47
N TRP A 266 32.65 12.82 32.48
CA TRP A 266 32.54 13.72 31.34
C TRP A 266 33.31 15.03 31.57
N GLY A 267 33.68 15.75 30.51
CA GLY A 267 34.28 17.08 30.61
C GLY A 267 33.98 18.01 29.45
N PHE A 268 34.01 19.32 29.69
CA PHE A 268 33.81 20.35 28.65
C PHE A 268 34.62 21.61 28.96
N THR A 269 34.83 22.48 27.97
CA THR A 269 35.56 23.75 28.12
C THR A 269 34.68 24.95 27.78
N THR A 270 34.55 25.89 28.73
CA THR A 270 33.80 27.14 28.55
C THR A 270 34.60 28.10 27.66
N GLY A 271 33.94 28.85 26.77
CA GLY A 271 34.54 29.96 26.00
C GLY A 271 35.79 29.64 25.16
N GLY A 272 35.60 29.55 23.83
CA GLY A 272 36.64 29.47 22.80
C GLY A 272 36.04 29.78 21.41
N PRO A 273 36.84 30.06 20.36
CA PRO A 273 36.31 30.36 19.03
C PRO A 273 35.51 29.15 18.47
N PRO A 274 34.36 29.38 17.80
CA PRO A 274 33.47 28.31 17.34
C PRO A 274 34.13 27.43 16.26
N PRO A 275 33.85 26.11 16.22
CA PRO A 275 34.31 25.25 15.14
C PRO A 275 33.62 25.59 13.81
N PRO A 276 34.26 25.34 12.65
CA PRO A 276 33.65 25.55 11.34
C PRO A 276 32.49 24.56 11.10
N PRO A 277 31.47 24.96 10.32
CA PRO A 277 30.30 24.11 10.05
C PRO A 277 30.69 22.93 9.14
N MET A 278 30.26 21.71 9.52
CA MET A 278 30.29 20.52 8.65
C MET A 278 28.97 20.40 7.86
N PRO A 279 28.99 19.77 6.67
CA PRO A 279 27.96 19.94 5.64
C PRO A 279 26.68 19.11 5.88
N LEU A 280 25.53 19.69 5.51
CA LEU A 280 24.25 19.01 5.39
C LEU A 280 24.30 17.96 4.27
N VAL A 281 23.84 16.74 4.56
CA VAL A 281 23.34 15.80 3.55
C VAL A 281 21.82 15.80 3.66
N SER A 282 21.15 16.14 2.57
CA SER A 282 19.69 16.19 2.42
C SER A 282 19.10 14.79 2.28
N SER A 283 18.16 14.43 3.16
CA SER A 283 17.14 13.43 2.87
C SER A 283 15.81 14.17 2.63
N GLY A 284 15.25 14.00 1.43
CA GLY A 284 13.99 14.59 1.04
C GLY A 284 12.81 14.00 1.79
N GLU A 285 11.83 14.85 2.05
CA GLU A 285 10.47 14.53 2.48
C GLU A 285 9.73 13.80 1.36
N ILE A 286 9.06 12.72 1.72
CA ILE A 286 7.74 12.36 1.21
C ILE A 286 6.90 12.09 2.45
N GLU A 287 5.92 12.95 2.68
CA GLU A 287 4.90 12.78 3.71
C GLU A 287 3.93 11.66 3.27
N GLU A 288 3.85 10.59 4.05
CA GLU A 288 2.65 9.77 4.15
C GLU A 288 2.14 9.85 5.58
N GLN A 289 0.95 10.42 5.73
CA GLN A 289 0.17 10.39 6.97
C GLN A 289 -0.42 8.99 7.15
N SER A 290 0.22 8.18 7.98
CA SER A 290 -0.45 7.15 8.76
C SER A 290 0.08 7.24 10.19
N SER A 291 -0.69 7.87 11.07
CA SER A 291 -0.42 7.90 12.49
C SER A 291 -0.93 6.62 13.16
N PRO A 292 -0.08 5.79 13.78
CA PRO A 292 -0.49 5.01 14.93
C PRO A 292 -0.13 5.81 16.19
N GLU A 293 -1.09 6.55 16.73
CA GLU A 293 -1.05 6.95 18.14
C GLU A 293 -1.23 5.69 19.02
N MET A 294 -0.20 4.84 19.13
CA MET A 294 -0.17 3.69 20.05
C MET A 294 1.22 3.42 20.66
N LEU A 295 2.13 4.40 20.66
CA LEU A 295 3.46 4.29 21.31
C LEU A 295 3.65 5.24 22.49
N SER A 296 2.58 5.64 23.19
CA SER A 296 2.69 6.52 24.35
C SER A 296 3.08 5.81 25.66
N ASP A 297 3.30 4.49 25.66
CA ASP A 297 3.67 3.72 26.86
C ASP A 297 5.07 3.09 26.82
N ALA A 298 6.04 3.81 26.23
CA ALA A 298 7.46 3.40 26.12
C ALA A 298 8.20 3.18 27.47
N GLY A 299 7.50 3.17 28.60
CA GLY A 299 8.08 2.99 29.95
C GLY A 299 7.89 1.62 30.58
N MET A 300 7.09 0.70 29.99
CA MET A 300 6.77 -0.61 30.60
C MET A 300 6.75 -1.80 29.60
N GLN A 301 7.68 -1.88 28.63
CA GLN A 301 7.78 -2.97 27.63
C GLN A 301 8.48 -4.25 28.11
N GLY A 302 7.93 -5.46 27.96
CA GLY A 302 8.59 -6.73 28.29
C GLY A 302 9.79 -7.07 27.38
N PRO A 303 10.24 -8.34 27.34
CA PRO A 303 11.28 -8.79 26.41
C PRO A 303 10.95 -8.47 24.94
N THR A 304 11.97 -8.21 24.14
CA THR A 304 11.81 -8.09 22.67
C THR A 304 12.22 -9.41 22.03
N ILE A 305 11.31 -10.00 21.24
CA ILE A 305 11.49 -11.30 20.59
C ILE A 305 11.29 -11.10 19.09
N THR A 306 12.34 -11.34 18.30
CA THR A 306 12.31 -11.06 16.86
C THR A 306 12.76 -12.27 16.06
N ASN A 307 12.08 -12.61 14.97
CA ASN A 307 12.46 -13.70 14.07
C ASN A 307 12.65 -15.05 14.78
N CYS A 308 11.94 -15.28 15.88
CA CYS A 308 12.08 -16.51 16.67
C CYS A 308 11.06 -17.55 16.24
N ILE A 309 11.43 -18.81 16.35
CA ILE A 309 10.65 -19.96 15.93
C ILE A 309 10.39 -20.85 17.15
N PHE A 310 9.13 -21.13 17.46
CA PHE A 310 8.68 -22.00 18.55
C PHE A 310 7.97 -23.21 17.94
N ILE A 311 8.59 -24.38 17.99
CA ILE A 311 8.10 -25.61 17.36
C ILE A 311 7.91 -26.73 18.38
N ASP A 312 6.78 -27.43 18.32
CA ASP A 312 6.52 -28.67 19.07
C ASP A 312 6.79 -28.54 20.58
N ASN A 313 6.56 -27.36 21.16
CA ASN A 313 6.72 -27.14 22.59
C ASN A 313 5.42 -27.47 23.34
N LEU A 314 5.55 -27.91 24.59
CA LEU A 314 4.45 -28.46 25.37
C LEU A 314 4.38 -27.85 26.79
N ALA A 315 3.22 -27.33 27.20
CA ALA A 315 2.97 -26.84 28.56
C ALA A 315 1.49 -26.94 28.94
N ASP A 316 1.11 -26.76 30.22
CA ASP A 316 -0.31 -26.58 30.53
C ASP A 316 -0.82 -25.22 30.04
N GLU A 317 -0.10 -24.13 30.33
CA GLU A 317 -0.40 -22.78 29.85
C GLU A 317 0.69 -22.28 28.91
N GLY A 318 0.34 -21.95 27.66
CA GLY A 318 1.27 -21.36 26.69
C GLY A 318 2.29 -22.38 26.18
N GLY A 319 1.86 -23.31 25.33
CA GLY A 319 2.73 -24.37 24.80
C GLY A 319 4.03 -23.81 24.20
N GLY A 320 3.91 -22.82 23.31
CA GLY A 320 5.06 -22.05 22.82
C GLY A 320 5.54 -20.99 23.81
N MET A 321 4.63 -20.12 24.27
CA MET A 321 4.96 -18.96 25.11
C MET A 321 3.92 -18.67 26.20
N TYR A 322 4.38 -18.35 27.40
CA TYR A 322 3.53 -17.84 28.48
C TYR A 322 3.95 -16.43 28.89
N THR A 323 2.98 -15.53 29.12
CA THR A 323 3.23 -14.19 29.67
C THR A 323 2.34 -13.87 30.86
N GLN A 324 2.95 -13.39 31.95
CA GLN A 324 2.23 -12.85 33.11
C GLN A 324 2.82 -11.50 33.50
N GLU A 325 1.97 -10.47 33.66
CA GLU A 325 2.41 -9.11 34.02
C GLU A 325 3.64 -8.70 33.21
N SER A 326 3.57 -8.94 31.89
CA SER A 326 4.69 -8.81 30.96
C SER A 326 4.15 -8.31 29.63
N ASN A 327 4.75 -7.25 29.07
CA ASN A 327 4.28 -6.66 27.81
C ASN A 327 5.28 -6.88 26.67
N PRO A 328 5.62 -8.13 26.30
CA PRO A 328 6.66 -8.38 25.30
C PRO A 328 6.24 -7.85 23.92
N ILE A 329 7.25 -7.54 23.11
CA ILE A 329 7.08 -7.18 21.70
C ILE A 329 7.61 -8.33 20.87
N LEU A 330 6.73 -8.93 20.06
CA LEU A 330 7.05 -10.02 19.16
C LEU A 330 6.98 -9.50 17.72
N ASN A 331 8.05 -9.70 16.97
CA ASN A 331 8.12 -9.33 15.56
C ASN A 331 8.56 -10.51 14.71
N ASN A 332 7.78 -10.84 13.68
CA ASN A 332 8.11 -11.89 12.71
C ASN A 332 8.42 -13.24 13.36
N CYS A 333 7.64 -13.62 14.38
CA CYS A 333 7.82 -14.88 15.11
C CYS A 333 6.86 -15.96 14.60
N THR A 334 7.28 -17.22 14.66
CA THR A 334 6.46 -18.38 14.25
C THR A 334 6.23 -19.31 15.43
N PHE A 335 4.97 -19.66 15.69
CA PHE A 335 4.54 -20.68 16.64
C PHE A 335 3.88 -21.81 15.86
N SER A 336 4.51 -22.98 15.82
CA SER A 336 4.03 -24.12 15.04
C SER A 336 3.97 -25.42 15.83
N GLY A 337 2.88 -26.17 15.75
CA GLY A 337 2.77 -27.49 16.36
C GLY A 337 2.86 -27.50 17.90
N ASN A 338 2.73 -26.36 18.56
CA ASN A 338 2.82 -26.29 20.01
C ASN A 338 1.50 -26.74 20.65
N GLU A 339 1.61 -27.39 21.81
CA GLU A 339 0.48 -27.98 22.51
C GLU A 339 0.38 -27.42 23.93
N GLY A 340 -0.83 -27.08 24.37
CA GLY A 340 -1.09 -26.87 25.78
C GLY A 340 -2.53 -27.08 26.20
N SER A 341 -2.83 -26.98 27.49
CA SER A 341 -4.21 -26.98 27.95
C SER A 341 -4.89 -25.66 27.60
N ASP A 342 -4.20 -24.54 27.82
CA ASP A 342 -4.67 -23.20 27.54
C ASP A 342 -3.62 -22.44 26.73
N GLY A 343 -3.99 -21.95 25.54
CA GLY A 343 -3.05 -21.25 24.65
C GLY A 343 -1.99 -22.18 24.06
N GLY A 344 -2.33 -22.92 22.99
CA GLY A 344 -1.38 -23.88 22.38
C GLY A 344 -0.10 -23.19 21.90
N GLY A 345 -0.24 -22.09 21.16
CA GLY A 345 0.88 -21.24 20.79
C GLY A 345 1.31 -20.30 21.92
N MET A 346 0.38 -19.51 22.46
CA MET A 346 0.67 -18.53 23.52
C MET A 346 -0.48 -18.35 24.52
N PHE A 347 -0.12 -18.16 25.79
CA PHE A 347 -1.06 -17.79 26.85
C PHE A 347 -0.66 -16.47 27.50
N THR A 348 -1.64 -15.58 27.73
CA THR A 348 -1.41 -14.25 28.32
C THR A 348 -2.31 -13.99 29.54
N GLU A 349 -1.71 -13.46 30.61
CA GLU A 349 -2.37 -13.13 31.88
C GLU A 349 -1.93 -11.75 32.37
N GLY A 350 -2.86 -10.81 32.59
CA GLY A 350 -2.56 -9.44 33.02
C GLY A 350 -1.50 -8.75 32.15
N SER A 351 -1.46 -9.06 30.86
CA SER A 351 -0.35 -8.73 29.96
C SER A 351 -0.86 -8.03 28.70
N ASN A 352 -0.04 -7.14 28.13
CA ASN A 352 -0.38 -6.41 26.91
C ASN A 352 0.69 -6.62 25.82
N PRO A 353 0.84 -7.86 25.31
CA PRO A 353 1.82 -8.14 24.28
C PRO A 353 1.43 -7.49 22.95
N ILE A 354 2.45 -7.07 22.20
CA ILE A 354 2.31 -6.51 20.85
C ILE A 354 2.94 -7.49 19.87
N LEU A 355 2.14 -8.00 18.93
CA LEU A 355 2.55 -8.97 17.93
C LEU A 355 2.44 -8.36 16.54
N ILE A 356 3.54 -8.37 15.80
CA ILE A 356 3.63 -7.85 14.44
C ILE A 356 4.19 -8.96 13.54
N ASP A 357 3.56 -9.20 12.39
CA ASP A 357 4.00 -10.19 11.40
C ASP A 357 4.18 -11.62 11.99
N CYS A 358 3.43 -11.97 13.03
CA CYS A 358 3.57 -13.26 13.69
C CYS A 358 2.64 -14.32 13.10
N THR A 359 3.12 -15.58 13.05
CA THR A 359 2.34 -16.73 12.56
C THR A 359 2.11 -17.75 13.68
N PHE A 360 0.86 -18.14 13.89
CA PHE A 360 0.43 -19.25 14.73
C PHE A 360 -0.18 -20.33 13.83
N SER A 361 0.48 -21.48 13.73
CA SER A 361 0.07 -22.56 12.84
C SER A 361 0.00 -23.91 13.55
N GLU A 362 -1.04 -24.70 13.28
CA GLU A 362 -1.12 -26.11 13.75
C GLU A 362 -0.95 -26.26 15.28
N ASN A 363 -1.21 -25.21 16.06
CA ASN A 363 -1.14 -25.29 17.53
C ASN A 363 -2.45 -25.86 18.08
N SER A 364 -2.37 -26.60 19.18
CA SER A 364 -3.50 -27.33 19.75
C SER A 364 -3.68 -27.04 21.24
N SER A 365 -4.92 -26.83 21.67
CA SER A 365 -5.24 -26.74 23.10
C SER A 365 -6.67 -27.11 23.48
N ALA A 366 -7.03 -27.01 24.75
CA ALA A 366 -8.43 -27.07 25.17
C ALA A 366 -9.15 -25.74 24.87
N TYR A 367 -8.48 -24.61 25.15
CA TYR A 367 -8.96 -23.26 24.89
C TYR A 367 -7.87 -22.41 24.22
N GLY A 368 -8.21 -21.72 23.13
CA GLY A 368 -7.26 -20.86 22.43
C GLY A 368 -6.16 -21.65 21.73
N GLY A 369 -6.46 -22.33 20.63
CA GLY A 369 -5.50 -23.20 19.94
C GLY A 369 -4.22 -22.45 19.57
N GLY A 370 -4.36 -21.25 18.99
CA GLY A 370 -3.25 -20.31 18.80
C GLY A 370 -2.93 -19.52 20.06
N VAL A 371 -3.85 -18.66 20.52
CA VAL A 371 -3.64 -17.76 21.66
C VAL A 371 -4.81 -17.82 22.64
N PHE A 372 -4.50 -17.82 23.94
CA PHE A 372 -5.46 -17.54 25.00
C PHE A 372 -5.08 -16.22 25.68
N ASN A 373 -6.02 -15.27 25.73
CA ASN A 373 -5.92 -14.08 26.58
C ASN A 373 -6.87 -14.16 27.79
N TRP A 374 -6.31 -14.06 28.99
CA TRP A 374 -7.04 -14.08 30.26
C TRP A 374 -6.75 -12.81 31.06
N TYR A 375 -7.77 -12.26 31.72
CA TYR A 375 -7.70 -11.35 32.88
C TYR A 375 -7.01 -10.04 32.56
N ASP A 376 -7.79 -9.05 32.13
CA ASP A 376 -7.31 -7.69 31.80
C ASP A 376 -6.15 -7.66 30.77
N SER A 377 -5.96 -8.73 29.99
CA SER A 377 -4.96 -8.79 28.94
C SER A 377 -5.42 -8.05 27.67
N ASN A 378 -4.63 -7.08 27.18
CA ASN A 378 -4.98 -6.30 25.99
C ASN A 378 -3.97 -6.56 24.85
N THR A 379 -4.05 -7.75 24.26
CA THR A 379 -3.17 -8.14 23.15
C THR A 379 -3.48 -7.33 21.90
N THR A 380 -2.43 -6.78 21.28
CA THR A 380 -2.50 -6.06 20.00
C THR A 380 -1.82 -6.90 18.92
N LEU A 381 -2.54 -7.17 17.83
CA LEU A 381 -2.03 -7.98 16.71
C LEU A 381 -2.13 -7.19 15.40
N THR A 382 -1.02 -7.13 14.68
CA THR A 382 -0.94 -6.48 13.37
C THR A 382 -0.27 -7.43 12.39
N ASP A 383 -0.87 -7.61 11.21
CA ASP A 383 -0.32 -8.45 10.13
C ASP A 383 -0.06 -9.91 10.55
N CYS A 384 -0.82 -10.41 11.53
CA CYS A 384 -0.65 -11.75 12.08
C CYS A 384 -1.50 -12.80 11.36
N ILE A 385 -0.99 -14.04 11.32
CA ILE A 385 -1.66 -15.18 10.69
C ILE A 385 -1.92 -16.26 11.74
N PHE A 386 -3.16 -16.74 11.80
CA PHE A 386 -3.60 -17.89 12.59
C PHE A 386 -4.13 -18.94 11.62
N SER A 387 -3.39 -20.02 11.41
CA SER A 387 -3.75 -21.05 10.45
C SER A 387 -3.84 -22.45 11.06
N ASP A 388 -4.94 -23.16 10.82
CA ASP A 388 -5.09 -24.58 11.16
C ASP A 388 -4.84 -24.87 12.65
N ASN A 389 -5.09 -23.90 13.54
CA ASN A 389 -5.05 -24.11 14.98
C ASN A 389 -6.35 -24.78 15.45
N PHE A 390 -6.23 -25.58 16.50
CA PHE A 390 -7.31 -26.44 16.98
C PHE A 390 -7.53 -26.26 18.48
N ALA A 391 -8.79 -26.09 18.87
CA ALA A 391 -9.18 -26.12 20.28
C ALA A 391 -10.24 -27.20 20.54
N TYR A 392 -10.10 -27.97 21.61
CA TYR A 392 -11.12 -28.99 21.94
C TYR A 392 -12.46 -28.37 22.35
N PHE A 393 -12.47 -27.18 22.92
CA PHE A 393 -13.69 -26.50 23.36
C PHE A 393 -13.93 -25.21 22.58
N SER A 394 -13.11 -24.17 22.79
CA SER A 394 -13.41 -22.82 22.30
C SER A 394 -12.17 -22.09 21.79
N GLY A 395 -12.36 -21.23 20.76
CA GLY A 395 -11.33 -20.35 20.22
C GLY A 395 -10.22 -21.11 19.49
N GLY A 396 -10.50 -21.66 18.30
CA GLY A 396 -9.50 -22.40 17.54
C GLY A 396 -8.26 -21.57 17.25
N GLY A 397 -8.45 -20.32 16.79
CA GLY A 397 -7.37 -19.34 16.67
C GLY A 397 -7.10 -18.62 18.00
N ILE A 398 -8.05 -17.83 18.49
CA ILE A 398 -7.92 -17.04 19.73
C ILE A 398 -9.11 -17.28 20.67
N TYR A 399 -8.81 -17.42 21.95
CA TYR A 399 -9.79 -17.38 23.03
C TYR A 399 -9.54 -16.16 23.93
N ASN A 400 -10.57 -15.33 24.15
CA ASN A 400 -10.53 -14.17 25.03
C ASN A 400 -11.55 -14.32 26.16
N ASP A 401 -11.10 -14.10 27.40
CA ASP A 401 -11.93 -14.15 28.61
C ASP A 401 -11.79 -12.87 29.46
N GLU A 402 -12.71 -12.65 30.40
CA GLU A 402 -12.65 -11.69 31.52
C GLU A 402 -12.10 -10.26 31.21
N SER A 403 -12.93 -9.38 30.63
CA SER A 403 -12.63 -7.93 30.43
C SER A 403 -11.43 -7.61 29.53
N THR A 404 -11.01 -8.57 28.71
CA THR A 404 -9.93 -8.41 27.73
C THR A 404 -10.34 -7.50 26.57
N ARG A 405 -9.40 -6.69 26.05
CA ARG A 405 -9.59 -5.93 24.81
C ARG A 405 -8.68 -6.49 23.74
N LEU A 406 -9.30 -6.99 22.68
CA LEU A 406 -8.59 -7.57 21.56
C LEU A 406 -8.58 -6.55 20.40
N ASN A 407 -7.40 -6.05 20.04
CA ASN A 407 -7.22 -5.11 18.92
C ASN A 407 -6.46 -5.78 17.78
N LEU A 408 -7.12 -5.96 16.63
CA LEU A 408 -6.54 -6.61 15.45
C LEU A 408 -6.60 -5.66 14.26
N SER A 409 -5.50 -5.62 13.52
CA SER A 409 -5.42 -4.94 12.23
C SER A 409 -4.80 -5.87 11.18
N ASN A 410 -5.47 -6.06 10.04
CA ASN A 410 -4.97 -6.84 8.91
C ASN A 410 -4.54 -8.28 9.27
N CYS A 411 -5.25 -8.92 10.20
CA CYS A 411 -4.96 -10.28 10.64
C CYS A 411 -5.77 -11.32 9.84
N THR A 412 -5.21 -12.51 9.65
CA THR A 412 -5.89 -13.61 8.93
C THR A 412 -6.06 -14.84 9.81
N PHE A 413 -7.29 -15.32 9.93
CA PHE A 413 -7.70 -16.56 10.60
C PHE A 413 -8.16 -17.56 9.54
N LYS A 414 -7.38 -18.61 9.30
CA LYS A 414 -7.64 -19.58 8.24
C LYS A 414 -7.71 -21.01 8.77
N GLY A 415 -8.78 -21.75 8.47
CA GLY A 415 -8.85 -23.19 8.78
C GLY A 415 -8.81 -23.53 10.28
N ASN A 416 -8.98 -22.54 11.17
CA ASN A 416 -8.98 -22.80 12.60
C ASN A 416 -10.31 -23.45 13.01
N SER A 417 -10.24 -24.38 13.96
CA SER A 417 -11.40 -25.20 14.27
C SER A 417 -11.54 -25.53 15.75
N THR A 418 -12.78 -25.83 16.14
CA THR A 418 -13.07 -26.45 17.43
C THR A 418 -13.72 -27.82 17.26
N TYR A 419 -13.54 -28.70 18.24
CA TYR A 419 -14.15 -30.03 18.21
C TYR A 419 -15.62 -30.00 18.68
N TYR A 420 -16.50 -30.73 17.98
CA TYR A 420 -17.90 -30.90 18.36
C TYR A 420 -18.32 -32.37 18.38
N TYR A 421 -18.94 -32.82 19.49
CA TYR A 421 -19.57 -34.14 19.60
C TYR A 421 -20.98 -34.06 20.19
N GLY A 422 -21.98 -33.94 19.32
CA GLY A 422 -23.34 -34.49 19.41
C GLY A 422 -24.29 -34.05 20.53
N TYR A 423 -23.85 -33.81 21.77
CA TYR A 423 -24.73 -33.41 22.89
C TYR A 423 -24.01 -32.67 24.05
N MET A 424 -22.68 -32.45 23.98
CA MET A 424 -21.91 -31.76 25.03
C MET A 424 -20.83 -30.81 24.46
N SER A 425 -21.22 -29.66 23.91
CA SER A 425 -20.29 -28.51 23.89
C SER A 425 -21.02 -27.16 23.83
N PRO A 426 -21.11 -26.42 24.96
CA PRO A 426 -21.30 -24.97 24.96
C PRO A 426 -19.91 -24.36 25.26
N GLU A 427 -19.15 -23.77 24.34
CA GLU A 427 -19.48 -22.85 23.26
C GLU A 427 -18.38 -22.92 22.17
N GLY A 428 -18.36 -22.06 21.15
CA GLY A 428 -17.34 -22.15 20.10
C GLY A 428 -17.23 -20.88 19.26
N GLY A 429 -16.10 -20.72 18.57
CA GLY A 429 -15.71 -19.56 17.77
C GLY A 429 -14.44 -19.94 16.99
N GLY A 430 -14.60 -20.57 15.82
CA GLY A 430 -13.54 -21.35 15.17
C GLY A 430 -12.27 -20.56 14.93
N GLY A 431 -12.40 -19.34 14.42
CA GLY A 431 -11.32 -18.35 14.38
C GLY A 431 -11.12 -17.70 15.76
N ILE A 432 -12.12 -16.97 16.25
CA ILE A 432 -12.04 -16.26 17.54
C ILE A 432 -13.27 -16.53 18.40
N TYR A 433 -13.01 -16.81 19.68
CA TYR A 433 -14.00 -16.82 20.74
C TYR A 433 -13.76 -15.63 21.68
N ASN A 434 -14.79 -14.81 21.90
CA ASN A 434 -14.77 -13.72 22.87
C ASN A 434 -15.88 -13.90 23.91
N TYR A 435 -15.48 -13.91 25.16
CA TYR A 435 -16.39 -13.90 26.30
C TYR A 435 -16.04 -12.71 27.20
N ARG A 436 -17.01 -11.81 27.37
CA ARG A 436 -16.89 -10.59 28.18
C ARG A 436 -15.72 -9.67 27.79
N GLY A 437 -15.32 -9.65 26.52
CA GLY A 437 -14.29 -8.76 25.96
C GLY A 437 -14.84 -7.78 24.92
N THR A 438 -14.13 -6.68 24.64
CA THR A 438 -14.52 -5.71 23.59
C THR A 438 -13.58 -5.82 22.39
N PRO A 439 -13.85 -6.72 21.42
CA PRO A 439 -13.01 -6.86 20.24
C PRO A 439 -13.21 -5.68 19.28
N ASN A 440 -12.10 -5.14 18.79
CA ASN A 440 -12.04 -4.15 17.72
C ASN A 440 -11.16 -4.67 16.58
N LEU A 441 -11.78 -4.99 15.45
CA LEU A 441 -11.15 -5.63 14.30
C LEU A 441 -11.23 -4.74 13.08
N ILE A 442 -10.08 -4.53 12.43
CA ILE A 442 -9.95 -3.74 11.20
C ILE A 442 -9.27 -4.60 10.13
N ASP A 443 -9.89 -4.70 8.97
CA ASP A 443 -9.36 -5.40 7.79
C ASP A 443 -8.97 -6.86 8.03
N CYS A 444 -9.65 -7.53 8.96
CA CYS A 444 -9.35 -8.91 9.35
C CYS A 444 -10.10 -9.92 8.47
N LYS A 445 -9.48 -11.07 8.20
CA LYS A 445 -10.02 -12.12 7.34
C LYS A 445 -10.23 -13.42 8.11
N PHE A 446 -11.40 -14.02 7.98
CA PHE A 446 -11.79 -15.31 8.54
C PHE A 446 -12.16 -16.24 7.40
N ILE A 447 -11.33 -17.25 7.13
CA ILE A 447 -11.42 -18.08 5.93
C ILE A 447 -11.51 -19.56 6.33
N GLY A 448 -12.62 -20.23 6.05
CA GLY A 448 -12.71 -21.68 6.23
C GLY A 448 -12.61 -22.15 7.68
N ASN A 449 -12.94 -21.30 8.66
CA ASN A 449 -12.92 -21.70 10.07
C ASN A 449 -14.21 -22.46 10.42
N SER A 450 -14.15 -23.38 11.39
CA SER A 450 -15.30 -24.24 11.73
C SER A 450 -15.53 -24.41 13.23
N SER A 451 -16.78 -24.28 13.67
CA SER A 451 -17.17 -24.45 15.07
C SER A 451 -18.69 -24.63 15.19
N TYR A 452 -19.21 -25.24 16.26
CA TYR A 452 -20.66 -25.37 16.46
C TYR A 452 -21.41 -24.03 16.61
N ARG A 453 -20.73 -22.97 17.04
CA ARG A 453 -21.25 -21.61 17.00
C ARG A 453 -20.14 -20.69 16.50
N GLY A 454 -20.49 -19.67 15.71
CA GLY A 454 -19.52 -18.70 15.22
C GLY A 454 -18.38 -19.37 14.46
N GLY A 455 -18.65 -19.96 13.29
CA GLY A 455 -17.63 -20.68 12.52
C GLY A 455 -16.36 -19.83 12.33
N GLY A 456 -16.53 -18.58 11.93
CA GLY A 456 -15.48 -17.56 11.95
C GLY A 456 -15.24 -16.99 13.35
N MET A 457 -16.28 -16.39 13.94
CA MET A 457 -16.17 -15.67 15.21
C MET A 457 -17.43 -15.84 16.08
N LEU A 458 -17.24 -15.95 17.39
CA LEU A 458 -18.30 -15.88 18.38
C LEU A 458 -18.01 -14.79 19.41
N ASN A 459 -19.02 -13.97 19.67
CA ASN A 459 -19.04 -13.01 20.77
C ASN A 459 -20.21 -13.27 21.72
N LEU A 460 -19.89 -13.36 23.02
CA LEU A 460 -20.83 -13.51 24.13
C LEU A 460 -20.52 -12.46 25.20
N SER A 461 -20.48 -11.18 24.82
CA SER A 461 -19.63 -10.25 25.55
C SER A 461 -20.34 -9.27 26.47
N HIS A 462 -21.66 -9.09 26.41
CA HIS A 462 -22.33 -8.03 27.20
C HIS A 462 -21.69 -6.63 27.04
N THR A 463 -20.85 -6.44 26.03
CA THR A 463 -20.04 -5.25 25.76
C THR A 463 -19.96 -5.02 24.26
N ASP A 464 -19.60 -3.81 23.85
CA ASP A 464 -19.64 -3.37 22.46
C ASP A 464 -18.60 -4.11 21.58
N MET A 465 -18.97 -4.40 20.34
CA MET A 465 -18.11 -4.97 19.30
C MET A 465 -18.07 -4.06 18.08
N SER A 466 -16.87 -3.87 17.50
CA SER A 466 -16.66 -3.09 16.28
C SER A 466 -15.85 -3.88 15.27
N LEU A 467 -16.40 -4.08 14.06
CA LEU A 467 -15.69 -4.63 12.91
C LEU A 467 -15.74 -3.64 11.74
N THR A 468 -14.59 -3.38 11.12
CA THR A 468 -14.49 -2.53 9.92
C THR A 468 -13.67 -3.24 8.85
N GLY A 469 -14.17 -3.28 7.61
CA GLY A 469 -13.43 -3.90 6.49
C GLY A 469 -13.20 -5.42 6.64
N CYS A 470 -13.89 -6.06 7.58
CA CYS A 470 -13.64 -7.46 7.91
C CYS A 470 -14.35 -8.42 6.95
N VAL A 471 -13.71 -9.55 6.67
CA VAL A 471 -14.15 -10.50 5.64
C VAL A 471 -14.28 -11.89 6.23
N PHE A 472 -15.47 -12.48 6.14
CA PHE A 472 -15.81 -13.83 6.59
C PHE A 472 -16.18 -14.67 5.37
N ILE A 473 -15.30 -15.60 4.98
CA ILE A 473 -15.46 -16.43 3.79
C ILE A 473 -15.42 -17.92 4.16
N GLU A 474 -16.38 -18.70 3.64
CA GLU A 474 -16.36 -20.17 3.73
C GLU A 474 -16.32 -20.72 5.17
N ASN A 475 -16.71 -19.93 6.18
CA ASN A 475 -16.75 -20.40 7.56
C ASN A 475 -18.01 -21.24 7.80
N SER A 476 -17.89 -22.26 8.64
CA SER A 476 -18.96 -23.23 8.87
C SER A 476 -19.32 -23.40 10.35
N ALA A 477 -20.63 -23.39 10.62
CA ALA A 477 -21.24 -23.86 11.84
C ALA A 477 -22.30 -24.94 11.55
N ASP A 478 -21.85 -26.07 10.98
CA ASP A 478 -22.70 -27.23 10.69
C ASP A 478 -23.46 -27.70 11.96
N ASP A 479 -24.77 -27.92 11.82
CA ASP A 479 -25.73 -28.18 12.93
C ASP A 479 -25.84 -27.05 13.99
N GLY A 480 -25.20 -25.91 13.72
CA GLY A 480 -24.92 -24.83 14.65
C GLY A 480 -25.44 -23.45 14.22
N TYR A 481 -24.90 -22.40 14.83
CA TYR A 481 -25.42 -21.03 14.65
C TYR A 481 -24.31 -20.03 14.27
N GLY A 482 -24.56 -19.18 13.28
CA GLY A 482 -23.64 -18.11 12.87
C GLY A 482 -22.41 -18.65 12.14
N GLY A 483 -22.53 -18.96 10.85
CA GLY A 483 -21.43 -19.56 10.09
C GLY A 483 -20.23 -18.62 10.02
N GLY A 484 -20.44 -17.37 9.64
CA GLY A 484 -19.43 -16.31 9.75
C GLY A 484 -19.30 -15.80 11.18
N LEU A 485 -20.38 -15.20 11.70
CA LEU A 485 -20.40 -14.54 13.01
C LEU A 485 -21.61 -14.96 13.84
N TYR A 486 -21.37 -15.27 15.12
CA TYR A 486 -22.39 -15.32 16.15
C TYR A 486 -22.23 -14.12 17.09
N SER A 487 -23.28 -13.33 17.22
CA SER A 487 -23.30 -12.13 18.06
C SER A 487 -24.41 -12.21 19.12
N ALA A 488 -24.02 -11.99 20.38
CA ALA A 488 -24.93 -11.80 21.50
C ALA A 488 -24.44 -10.70 22.46
N ASN A 489 -24.41 -9.47 21.94
CA ASN A 489 -23.90 -8.28 22.64
C ASN A 489 -24.99 -7.22 22.78
N PRO A 490 -24.87 -6.21 23.65
CA PRO A 490 -25.84 -5.12 23.69
C PRO A 490 -25.76 -4.19 22.46
N ASN A 491 -24.59 -4.12 21.81
CA ASN A 491 -24.32 -3.21 20.69
C ASN A 491 -23.22 -3.78 19.78
N THR A 492 -23.58 -4.09 18.54
CA THR A 492 -22.68 -4.65 17.53
C THR A 492 -22.62 -3.72 16.33
N ILE A 493 -21.44 -3.20 15.99
CA ILE A 493 -21.24 -2.27 14.88
C ILE A 493 -20.35 -2.93 13.81
N LEU A 494 -20.89 -3.09 12.61
CA LEU A 494 -20.16 -3.60 11.45
C LEU A 494 -20.21 -2.56 10.33
N THR A 495 -19.07 -2.24 9.78
CA THR A 495 -18.93 -1.29 8.68
C THR A 495 -18.08 -1.92 7.58
N ASP A 496 -18.49 -1.83 6.32
CA ASP A 496 -17.70 -2.34 5.18
C ASP A 496 -17.31 -3.83 5.31
N CYS A 497 -18.16 -4.63 5.97
CA CYS A 497 -17.87 -6.05 6.22
C CYS A 497 -18.49 -6.96 5.16
N ILE A 498 -17.80 -8.05 4.83
CA ILE A 498 -18.24 -9.03 3.82
C ILE A 498 -18.41 -10.39 4.48
N PHE A 499 -19.59 -11.01 4.28
CA PHE A 499 -19.90 -12.37 4.66
C PHE A 499 -20.22 -13.17 3.41
N SER A 500 -19.30 -14.04 2.98
CA SER A 500 -19.45 -14.79 1.73
C SER A 500 -19.37 -16.30 1.92
N ASN A 501 -20.31 -17.04 1.33
CA ASN A 501 -20.29 -18.51 1.29
C ASN A 501 -20.14 -19.19 2.67
N ASN A 502 -20.62 -18.55 3.74
CA ASN A 502 -20.62 -19.16 5.08
C ASN A 502 -21.85 -20.05 5.26
N SER A 503 -21.74 -21.10 6.08
CA SER A 503 -22.80 -22.08 6.31
C SER A 503 -23.14 -22.29 7.78
N ALA A 504 -24.43 -22.45 8.11
CA ALA A 504 -24.90 -22.82 9.46
C ALA A 504 -26.27 -23.50 9.44
N ASP A 505 -26.79 -23.99 10.58
CA ASP A 505 -28.23 -24.30 10.70
C ASP A 505 -29.04 -22.99 10.77
N ARG A 506 -28.52 -21.96 11.46
CA ARG A 506 -29.15 -20.64 11.55
C ARG A 506 -28.14 -19.53 11.35
N GLY A 507 -28.46 -18.57 10.48
CA GLY A 507 -27.62 -17.41 10.21
C GLY A 507 -26.34 -17.82 9.49
N GLY A 508 -26.42 -18.12 8.19
CA GLY A 508 -25.28 -18.61 7.42
C GLY A 508 -24.11 -17.63 7.47
N GLY A 509 -24.37 -16.35 7.15
CA GLY A 509 -23.43 -15.27 7.38
C GLY A 509 -23.36 -14.85 8.84
N MET A 510 -24.50 -14.46 9.42
CA MET A 510 -24.56 -13.94 10.80
C MET A 510 -25.77 -14.45 11.58
N TYR A 511 -25.55 -14.78 12.85
CA TYR A 511 -26.60 -15.05 13.83
C TYR A 511 -26.56 -14.01 14.95
N ASN A 512 -27.67 -13.29 15.14
CA ASN A 512 -27.82 -12.20 16.09
C ASN A 512 -28.84 -12.58 17.18
N VAL A 513 -28.52 -12.44 18.47
CA VAL A 513 -29.46 -12.75 19.57
C VAL A 513 -29.24 -11.87 20.80
N VAL A 514 -30.31 -11.31 21.37
CA VAL A 514 -30.24 -10.34 22.49
C VAL A 514 -29.30 -9.16 22.18
N ASP A 515 -29.33 -8.68 20.94
CA ASP A 515 -28.37 -7.70 20.43
C ASP A 515 -29.03 -6.56 19.66
N SER A 516 -28.44 -5.37 19.73
CA SER A 516 -28.78 -4.20 18.93
C SER A 516 -27.68 -3.98 17.89
N ALA A 517 -27.78 -4.70 16.76
CA ALA A 517 -26.76 -4.68 15.73
C ALA A 517 -27.03 -3.54 14.71
N SER A 518 -25.97 -2.79 14.37
CA SER A 518 -25.97 -1.76 13.33
C SER A 518 -24.94 -2.12 12.28
N LEU A 519 -25.40 -2.37 11.05
CA LEU A 519 -24.57 -2.74 9.91
C LEU A 519 -24.67 -1.65 8.85
N ASN A 520 -23.53 -1.13 8.41
CA ASN A 520 -23.44 -0.16 7.34
C ASN A 520 -22.53 -0.66 6.22
N ARG A 521 -22.94 -0.53 4.96
CA ARG A 521 -22.14 -0.95 3.79
C ARG A 521 -21.63 -2.39 3.88
N CYS A 522 -22.44 -3.29 4.43
CA CYS A 522 -22.09 -4.69 4.58
C CYS A 522 -22.67 -5.53 3.42
N MET A 523 -21.92 -6.56 3.02
CA MET A 523 -22.33 -7.50 1.97
C MET A 523 -22.51 -8.91 2.56
N PHE A 524 -23.64 -9.53 2.29
CA PHE A 524 -23.93 -10.93 2.61
C PHE A 524 -24.20 -11.66 1.32
N ASN A 525 -23.28 -12.51 0.86
CA ASN A 525 -23.40 -13.15 -0.44
C ASN A 525 -23.15 -14.66 -0.46
N GLY A 526 -24.04 -15.42 -1.10
CA GLY A 526 -23.89 -16.88 -1.24
C GLY A 526 -23.89 -17.67 0.08
N ASN A 527 -24.30 -17.08 1.20
CA ASN A 527 -24.34 -17.78 2.48
C ASN A 527 -25.53 -18.75 2.52
N SER A 528 -25.40 -19.83 3.29
CA SER A 528 -26.40 -20.90 3.38
C SER A 528 -26.79 -21.21 4.82
N ALA A 529 -28.09 -21.34 5.08
CA ALA A 529 -28.58 -21.88 6.35
C ALA A 529 -29.92 -22.60 6.21
N VAL A 530 -30.44 -23.18 7.30
CA VAL A 530 -31.85 -23.58 7.34
C VAL A 530 -32.73 -22.36 7.58
N LEU A 531 -32.35 -21.50 8.52
CA LEU A 531 -33.05 -20.25 8.81
C LEU A 531 -32.10 -19.06 8.64
N GLY A 532 -32.46 -18.08 7.83
CA GLY A 532 -31.63 -16.89 7.63
C GLY A 532 -30.35 -17.22 6.86
N GLY A 533 -30.48 -17.47 5.55
CA GLY A 533 -29.34 -17.86 4.71
C GLY A 533 -28.20 -16.85 4.80
N GLY A 534 -28.51 -15.57 4.63
CA GLY A 534 -27.59 -14.47 4.94
C GLY A 534 -27.51 -14.23 6.45
N MET A 535 -28.66 -14.01 7.08
CA MET A 535 -28.71 -13.61 8.49
C MET A 535 -29.95 -14.10 9.24
N TYR A 536 -29.74 -14.44 10.51
CA TYR A 536 -30.78 -14.75 11.47
C TYR A 536 -30.80 -13.71 12.59
N ASN A 537 -31.96 -13.09 12.84
CA ASN A 537 -32.19 -12.23 13.99
C ASN A 537 -33.13 -12.91 14.99
N GLY A 538 -32.65 -13.15 16.20
CA GLY A 538 -33.34 -13.90 17.24
C GLY A 538 -34.10 -13.02 18.24
N ILE A 539 -34.71 -13.68 19.22
CA ILE A 539 -35.54 -13.04 20.26
C ILE A 539 -34.76 -11.95 21.00
N TYR A 540 -35.42 -10.81 21.27
CA TYR A 540 -34.88 -9.65 21.98
C TYR A 540 -33.74 -8.93 21.26
N SER A 541 -33.67 -9.07 19.95
CA SER A 541 -32.66 -8.42 19.12
C SER A 541 -33.30 -7.38 18.21
N THR A 542 -32.62 -6.27 17.99
CA THR A 542 -32.97 -5.31 16.95
C THR A 542 -31.81 -5.20 15.97
N ILE A 543 -32.13 -4.93 14.71
CA ILE A 543 -31.11 -4.70 13.70
C ILE A 543 -31.41 -3.48 12.87
N THR A 544 -30.38 -2.70 12.60
CA THR A 544 -30.40 -1.60 11.63
C THR A 544 -29.41 -1.91 10.52
N LEU A 545 -29.92 -2.07 9.31
CA LEU A 545 -29.14 -2.27 8.09
C LEU A 545 -29.21 -1.01 7.25
N THR A 546 -28.07 -0.44 6.90
CA THR A 546 -27.96 0.73 6.03
C THR A 546 -26.99 0.47 4.89
N ASN A 547 -27.38 0.78 3.65
CA ASN A 547 -26.51 0.66 2.48
C ASN A 547 -25.96 -0.77 2.31
N CYS A 548 -26.72 -1.81 2.66
CA CYS A 548 -26.25 -3.20 2.65
C CYS A 548 -26.76 -4.00 1.44
N LEU A 549 -25.99 -4.99 1.01
CA LEU A 549 -26.35 -5.91 -0.08
C LEU A 549 -26.49 -7.34 0.44
N PHE A 550 -27.61 -7.98 0.13
CA PHE A 550 -27.86 -9.41 0.35
C PHE A 550 -28.07 -10.09 -0.99
N SER A 551 -27.12 -10.90 -1.44
CA SER A 551 -27.15 -11.50 -2.78
C SER A 551 -26.96 -13.02 -2.77
N GLY A 552 -27.81 -13.74 -3.47
CA GLY A 552 -27.60 -15.19 -3.69
C GLY A 552 -27.64 -16.06 -2.44
N ASN A 553 -28.02 -15.54 -1.26
CA ASN A 553 -28.07 -16.34 -0.03
C ASN A 553 -29.21 -17.35 -0.09
N TRP A 554 -29.07 -18.47 0.60
CA TRP A 554 -30.01 -19.58 0.47
C TRP A 554 -30.42 -20.17 1.82
N ALA A 555 -31.73 -20.30 2.03
CA ALA A 555 -32.34 -20.97 3.17
C ALA A 555 -32.93 -22.33 2.77
N GLU A 556 -32.21 -23.41 3.04
CA GLU A 556 -32.67 -24.78 2.78
C GLU A 556 -32.14 -25.77 3.81
N HIS A 557 -33.01 -26.72 4.12
CA HIS A 557 -32.70 -27.79 5.03
C HIS A 557 -31.73 -28.80 4.41
N GLN A 558 -30.48 -28.78 4.86
CA GLN A 558 -29.49 -29.78 4.52
C GLN A 558 -29.72 -31.06 5.35
N TYR A 559 -30.43 -32.07 4.81
CA TYR A 559 -30.17 -33.46 5.20
C TYR A 559 -29.61 -34.24 4.01
N SER A 560 -28.39 -34.74 4.18
CA SER A 560 -27.79 -35.81 3.39
C SER A 560 -28.01 -37.22 3.99
N GLY A 561 -28.82 -37.34 5.05
CA GLY A 561 -29.11 -38.60 5.75
C GLY A 561 -30.45 -39.27 5.36
N PRO A 562 -30.60 -40.60 5.51
CA PRO A 562 -31.77 -41.37 5.04
C PRO A 562 -33.02 -41.27 5.94
N ILE A 563 -33.08 -40.35 6.90
CA ILE A 563 -34.18 -40.25 7.87
C ILE A 563 -35.14 -39.14 7.44
N ILE A 564 -36.33 -39.54 7.00
CA ILE A 564 -37.47 -38.62 6.79
C ILE A 564 -37.97 -38.20 8.18
N ILE A 565 -37.63 -36.98 8.60
CA ILE A 565 -38.26 -36.35 9.76
C ILE A 565 -39.60 -35.75 9.28
N TYR A 566 -40.68 -36.11 9.97
CA TYR A 566 -42.02 -35.57 9.74
C TYR A 566 -42.34 -34.63 10.92
N PRO A 567 -42.79 -33.39 10.69
CA PRO A 567 -43.03 -32.74 9.39
C PRO A 567 -41.74 -32.29 8.66
N PRO A 568 -41.79 -32.03 7.34
CA PRO A 568 -40.66 -31.45 6.60
C PRO A 568 -40.25 -30.11 7.22
N VAL A 569 -38.95 -29.97 7.52
CA VAL A 569 -38.36 -28.69 7.92
C VAL A 569 -38.11 -27.92 6.64
N TYR A 570 -38.80 -26.80 6.47
CA TYR A 570 -38.57 -25.87 5.37
C TYR A 570 -37.51 -24.87 5.79
N GLY A 571 -36.66 -24.46 4.85
CA GLY A 571 -35.75 -23.36 5.07
C GLY A 571 -36.41 -22.04 4.74
N TYR A 572 -36.18 -21.01 5.56
CA TYR A 572 -36.89 -19.75 5.43
C TYR A 572 -35.98 -18.53 5.62
N GLY A 573 -36.36 -17.40 5.02
CA GLY A 573 -35.56 -16.17 5.07
C GLY A 573 -34.24 -16.35 4.34
N GLY A 574 -34.26 -16.45 3.01
CA GLY A 574 -33.04 -16.67 2.23
C GLY A 574 -31.99 -15.59 2.47
N GLY A 575 -32.40 -14.32 2.46
CA GLY A 575 -31.57 -13.20 2.91
C GLY A 575 -31.59 -13.07 4.44
N ILE A 576 -32.73 -12.69 5.00
CA ILE A 576 -32.93 -12.46 6.43
C ILE A 576 -34.11 -13.27 6.95
N TYR A 577 -33.93 -13.89 8.11
CA TYR A 577 -35.01 -14.38 8.94
C TYR A 577 -34.99 -13.66 10.29
N ASP A 578 -36.10 -13.02 10.64
CA ASP A 578 -36.26 -12.25 11.87
C ASP A 578 -37.37 -12.84 12.73
N GLU A 579 -37.02 -13.27 13.95
CA GLU A 579 -37.94 -13.82 14.95
C GLU A 579 -38.48 -12.77 15.93
N TYR A 580 -38.07 -11.51 15.83
CA TYR A 580 -38.51 -10.46 16.73
C TYR A 580 -38.50 -9.11 16.03
N GLY A 581 -39.69 -8.60 15.67
CA GLY A 581 -39.83 -7.35 14.92
C GLY A 581 -39.17 -6.13 15.58
N GLY A 582 -38.95 -5.09 14.77
CA GLY A 582 -38.06 -3.95 15.09
C GLY A 582 -36.87 -3.83 14.13
N THR A 583 -36.82 -4.68 13.10
CA THR A 583 -35.82 -4.63 12.03
C THR A 583 -35.97 -3.38 11.17
N LYS A 584 -34.88 -2.65 10.99
CA LYS A 584 -34.79 -1.49 10.10
C LYS A 584 -33.86 -1.81 8.94
N VAL A 585 -34.39 -1.71 7.73
CA VAL A 585 -33.69 -1.97 6.48
C VAL A 585 -33.83 -0.71 5.63
N ILE A 586 -32.72 0.00 5.43
CA ILE A 586 -32.72 1.33 4.82
C ILE A 586 -31.66 1.34 3.73
N ASN A 587 -32.01 1.77 2.51
CA ASN A 587 -31.07 1.85 1.39
C ASN A 587 -30.40 0.50 1.08
N CYS A 588 -31.11 -0.63 1.22
CA CYS A 588 -30.52 -1.94 1.02
C CYS A 588 -31.02 -2.61 -0.26
N SER A 589 -30.21 -3.52 -0.79
CA SER A 589 -30.55 -4.36 -1.95
C SER A 589 -30.59 -5.83 -1.55
N PHE A 590 -31.65 -6.53 -1.95
CA PHE A 590 -31.83 -7.96 -1.76
C PHE A 590 -32.10 -8.62 -3.10
N ASN A 591 -31.18 -9.48 -3.55
CA ASN A 591 -31.25 -10.04 -4.89
C ASN A 591 -30.89 -11.52 -4.95
N LYS A 592 -31.67 -12.29 -5.71
CA LYS A 592 -31.39 -13.72 -5.97
C LYS A 592 -31.27 -14.58 -4.71
N ASN A 593 -31.76 -14.10 -3.56
CA ASN A 593 -31.83 -14.92 -2.36
C ASN A 593 -32.95 -15.94 -2.52
N ARG A 594 -32.76 -17.13 -1.94
CA ARG A 594 -33.67 -18.25 -2.10
C ARG A 594 -34.09 -18.85 -0.76
N ALA A 595 -35.36 -19.19 -0.62
CA ALA A 595 -35.86 -20.02 0.47
C ALA A 595 -36.54 -21.28 -0.10
N SER A 596 -36.40 -22.42 0.57
CA SER A 596 -37.15 -23.64 0.24
C SER A 596 -38.58 -23.64 0.80
N GLY A 597 -38.85 -22.77 1.77
CA GLY A 597 -40.15 -22.45 2.35
C GLY A 597 -40.64 -21.08 1.88
N GLU A 598 -40.64 -20.10 2.78
CA GLU A 598 -41.21 -18.76 2.58
C GLU A 598 -40.16 -17.66 2.80
N GLY A 599 -40.34 -16.52 2.14
CA GLY A 599 -39.51 -15.33 2.31
C GLY A 599 -38.11 -15.52 1.74
N GLY A 600 -38.01 -15.52 0.42
CA GLY A 600 -36.74 -15.65 -0.30
C GLY A 600 -35.75 -14.55 0.09
N ALA A 601 -36.21 -13.30 0.18
CA ALA A 601 -35.37 -12.19 0.65
C ALA A 601 -35.49 -11.97 2.16
N ILE A 602 -36.67 -11.57 2.65
CA ILE A 602 -36.90 -11.25 4.06
C ILE A 602 -38.09 -12.04 4.58
N TRP A 603 -37.93 -12.72 5.71
CA TRP A 603 -39.05 -13.27 6.47
C TRP A 603 -39.07 -12.70 7.88
N LEU A 604 -40.15 -11.99 8.20
CA LEU A 604 -40.44 -11.42 9.50
C LEU A 604 -41.49 -12.27 10.23
N LYS A 605 -41.20 -12.66 11.47
CA LYS A 605 -42.01 -13.55 12.28
C LYS A 605 -42.18 -13.02 13.70
N TYR A 606 -43.43 -13.00 14.18
CA TYR A 606 -43.72 -12.69 15.58
C TYR A 606 -43.85 -13.98 16.42
N PRO A 607 -43.18 -14.09 17.58
CA PRO A 607 -43.33 -15.25 18.43
C PRO A 607 -44.68 -15.18 19.14
N LEU A 608 -45.51 -16.22 18.98
CA LEU A 608 -46.57 -16.49 19.94
C LEU A 608 -45.94 -16.64 21.34
N PRO A 609 -46.55 -16.13 22.43
CA PRO A 609 -45.97 -16.21 23.76
C PRO A 609 -45.61 -17.66 24.10
N PRO A 610 -44.41 -17.93 24.64
CA PRO A 610 -43.93 -19.30 24.77
C PRO A 610 -44.84 -20.10 25.70
N PRO A 611 -45.27 -21.33 25.33
CA PRO A 611 -45.65 -22.30 26.35
C PRO A 611 -44.40 -22.59 27.17
N THR A 612 -44.53 -22.53 28.51
CA THR A 612 -43.47 -22.80 29.51
C THR A 612 -42.39 -23.78 29.02
N PRO A 613 -41.09 -23.45 29.06
CA PRO A 613 -40.05 -24.27 28.44
C PRO A 613 -39.94 -25.65 29.12
N PRO A 614 -39.92 -26.77 28.35
CA PRO A 614 -39.80 -28.11 28.91
C PRO A 614 -38.36 -28.66 28.99
N PHE A 615 -37.31 -27.83 28.96
CA PHE A 615 -35.93 -28.32 29.06
C PHE A 615 -35.04 -27.51 30.02
N PRO A 616 -34.24 -28.18 30.87
CA PRO A 616 -33.30 -27.52 31.76
C PRO A 616 -32.10 -26.98 30.98
N PHE A 617 -31.70 -25.74 31.30
CA PHE A 617 -30.51 -25.08 30.78
C PHE A 617 -29.22 -25.86 31.14
N PRO A 618 -28.16 -25.82 30.31
CA PRO A 618 -26.92 -26.54 30.57
C PRO A 618 -26.28 -26.10 31.89
N THR A 619 -25.99 -27.07 32.75
CA THR A 619 -25.38 -26.88 34.07
C THR A 619 -23.88 -26.67 33.93
N GLY A 620 -23.43 -25.45 34.22
CA GLY A 620 -22.03 -25.01 34.23
C GLY A 620 -21.89 -23.55 34.69
N LEU A 621 -22.93 -22.74 34.47
CA LEU A 621 -23.08 -21.43 35.10
C LEU A 621 -23.24 -21.60 36.61
N THR A 622 -22.28 -21.10 37.38
CA THR A 622 -22.48 -20.95 38.83
C THR A 622 -23.70 -20.05 39.06
N SER A 623 -24.40 -20.25 40.16
CA SER A 623 -25.72 -19.67 40.45
C SER A 623 -25.77 -18.14 40.57
N SER A 624 -24.74 -17.40 40.13
CA SER A 624 -24.75 -15.96 39.90
C SER A 624 -24.97 -15.55 38.44
N ASP A 625 -24.79 -16.45 37.47
CA ASP A 625 -24.97 -16.18 36.03
C ASP A 625 -26.31 -16.72 35.48
N THR A 626 -27.25 -17.07 36.36
CA THR A 626 -28.64 -17.27 35.92
C THR A 626 -29.16 -15.96 35.34
N MET A 627 -29.87 -16.02 34.21
CA MET A 627 -30.70 -14.94 33.66
C MET A 627 -31.71 -14.39 34.70
N THR A 628 -31.23 -13.63 35.68
CA THR A 628 -32.02 -12.90 36.68
C THR A 628 -32.09 -11.40 36.39
N GLU A 629 -31.49 -10.95 35.29
CA GLU A 629 -31.72 -9.61 34.75
C GLU A 629 -32.31 -9.69 33.33
N ILE A 630 -33.38 -10.47 33.14
CA ILE A 630 -34.38 -10.07 32.13
C ILE A 630 -34.99 -8.79 32.70
N PRO A 631 -34.80 -7.61 32.08
CA PRO A 631 -35.51 -6.43 32.54
C PRO A 631 -37.00 -6.73 32.42
N ALA A 632 -37.67 -6.86 33.55
CA ALA A 632 -39.11 -6.81 33.60
C ALA A 632 -39.51 -5.39 33.21
N ILE A 633 -39.82 -5.15 31.93
CA ILE A 633 -40.75 -4.15 31.40
C ILE A 633 -40.79 -4.36 29.87
N MET A 634 -41.91 -4.90 29.39
CA MET A 634 -42.42 -4.56 28.06
C MET A 634 -42.75 -3.07 28.10
N ASP A 635 -41.92 -2.24 27.49
CA ASP A 635 -42.40 -0.95 26.99
C ASP A 635 -42.65 -1.13 25.51
N VAL A 636 -43.93 -1.30 25.15
CA VAL A 636 -44.39 -1.26 23.76
C VAL A 636 -44.37 0.21 23.33
N ASN A 637 -43.18 0.76 23.14
CA ASN A 637 -42.97 2.07 22.53
C ASN A 637 -42.69 1.88 21.02
N ASP A 638 -42.75 2.97 20.25
CA ASP A 638 -42.55 3.03 18.78
C ASP A 638 -41.24 2.40 18.26
N SER A 639 -40.36 1.91 19.14
CA SER A 639 -39.09 1.23 18.84
C SER A 639 -39.22 -0.17 18.24
N ASN A 640 -40.40 -0.81 18.30
CA ASN A 640 -40.59 -2.17 17.76
C ASN A 640 -41.19 -2.19 16.34
N VAL A 641 -41.40 -1.05 15.68
CA VAL A 641 -41.91 -1.03 14.30
C VAL A 641 -40.81 -1.44 13.32
N SER A 642 -41.01 -2.52 12.58
CA SER A 642 -40.10 -2.88 11.48
C SER A 642 -40.26 -1.89 10.32
N LEU A 643 -39.16 -1.37 9.80
CA LEU A 643 -39.11 -0.39 8.71
C LEU A 643 -38.30 -0.94 7.55
N ILE A 644 -38.90 -0.94 6.36
CA ILE A 644 -38.18 -1.17 5.11
C ILE A 644 -38.34 0.10 4.28
N SER A 645 -37.24 0.80 4.01
CA SER A 645 -37.29 2.09 3.33
C SER A 645 -36.19 2.22 2.29
N ASN A 646 -36.51 2.80 1.14
CA ASN A 646 -35.53 3.08 0.11
C ASN A 646 -34.76 1.83 -0.38
N CYS A 647 -35.42 0.67 -0.41
CA CYS A 647 -34.78 -0.60 -0.72
C CYS A 647 -35.13 -1.11 -2.12
N ILE A 648 -34.26 -1.96 -2.69
CA ILE A 648 -34.61 -2.81 -3.84
C ILE A 648 -34.68 -4.26 -3.38
N VAL A 649 -35.84 -4.90 -3.53
CA VAL A 649 -36.04 -6.32 -3.22
C VAL A 649 -36.52 -7.03 -4.48
N TRP A 650 -35.58 -7.61 -5.23
CA TRP A 650 -35.82 -8.05 -6.60
C TRP A 650 -35.13 -9.36 -6.98
N GLY A 651 -35.88 -10.25 -7.63
CA GLY A 651 -35.37 -11.51 -8.15
C GLY A 651 -35.15 -12.58 -7.08
N ASN A 652 -35.70 -12.40 -5.88
CA ASN A 652 -35.66 -13.41 -4.82
C ASN A 652 -36.74 -14.47 -5.04
N GLN A 653 -36.49 -15.67 -4.53
CA GLN A 653 -37.32 -16.84 -4.78
C GLN A 653 -37.67 -17.58 -3.50
N ASP A 654 -38.91 -18.04 -3.38
CA ASP A 654 -39.30 -19.02 -2.38
C ASP A 654 -40.10 -20.19 -3.00
N SER A 655 -40.74 -21.02 -2.18
CA SER A 655 -41.52 -22.17 -2.68
C SER A 655 -42.72 -21.78 -3.54
N ASP A 656 -43.22 -20.54 -3.41
CA ASP A 656 -44.37 -20.01 -4.15
C ASP A 656 -43.96 -19.29 -5.44
N GLY A 657 -42.66 -19.05 -5.67
CA GLY A 657 -42.12 -18.46 -6.90
C GLY A 657 -41.28 -17.22 -6.62
N THR A 658 -41.52 -16.14 -7.39
CA THR A 658 -40.79 -14.85 -7.29
C THR A 658 -41.75 -13.67 -7.06
N GLY A 659 -42.92 -13.93 -6.46
CA GLY A 659 -43.93 -12.90 -6.21
C GLY A 659 -43.58 -12.01 -5.01
N GLU A 660 -44.51 -11.12 -4.65
CA GLU A 660 -44.38 -10.19 -3.52
C GLU A 660 -44.02 -10.91 -2.21
N LEU A 661 -44.67 -12.04 -1.91
CA LEU A 661 -44.41 -12.85 -0.70
C LEU A 661 -43.04 -13.53 -0.70
N SER A 662 -42.45 -13.75 -1.88
CA SER A 662 -41.09 -14.27 -2.03
C SER A 662 -40.05 -13.18 -1.76
N GLN A 663 -40.42 -11.92 -1.93
CA GLN A 663 -39.58 -10.76 -1.62
C GLN A 663 -39.61 -10.49 -0.12
N ILE A 664 -40.80 -10.26 0.43
CA ILE A 664 -40.99 -9.95 1.85
C ILE A 664 -42.14 -10.81 2.37
N ARG A 665 -41.92 -11.55 3.45
CA ARG A 665 -42.95 -12.31 4.13
C ARG A 665 -43.13 -11.77 5.54
N ILE A 666 -44.38 -11.50 5.93
CA ILE A 666 -44.75 -10.94 7.23
C ILE A 666 -45.71 -11.92 7.92
N ASP A 667 -45.47 -12.27 9.18
CA ASP A 667 -46.41 -13.08 9.96
C ASP A 667 -47.70 -12.29 10.22
N PRO A 668 -48.90 -12.85 9.99
CA PRO A 668 -50.17 -12.16 10.27
C PRO A 668 -50.34 -11.64 11.71
N ASN A 669 -49.58 -12.17 12.66
CA ASN A 669 -49.61 -11.77 14.07
C ASN A 669 -48.56 -10.71 14.43
N GLU A 670 -47.81 -10.21 13.45
CA GLU A 670 -46.75 -9.24 13.65
C GLU A 670 -47.25 -7.81 13.85
N ILE A 671 -46.47 -7.05 14.62
CA ILE A 671 -46.55 -5.59 14.80
C ILE A 671 -46.53 -4.85 13.46
N PRO A 672 -46.97 -3.57 13.39
CA PRO A 672 -47.01 -2.86 12.11
C PRO A 672 -45.62 -2.83 11.45
N VAL A 673 -45.57 -3.31 10.21
CA VAL A 673 -44.42 -3.13 9.32
C VAL A 673 -44.71 -1.93 8.44
N VAL A 674 -43.73 -1.03 8.30
CA VAL A 674 -43.82 0.13 7.41
C VAL A 674 -42.87 -0.08 6.25
N ILE A 675 -43.40 -0.04 5.03
CA ILE A 675 -42.61 -0.19 3.80
C ILE A 675 -42.80 1.08 2.97
N ASN A 676 -41.75 1.84 2.72
CA ASN A 676 -41.83 3.08 1.94
C ASN A 676 -40.71 3.18 0.91
N TYR A 677 -40.96 3.95 -0.16
CA TYR A 677 -39.99 4.31 -1.19
C TYR A 677 -39.16 3.13 -1.66
N SER A 678 -39.74 1.93 -1.79
CA SER A 678 -39.00 0.71 -2.10
C SER A 678 -39.48 0.08 -3.40
N CYS A 679 -38.55 -0.48 -4.16
CA CYS A 679 -38.83 -1.25 -5.36
C CYS A 679 -38.93 -2.73 -5.00
N ILE A 680 -40.14 -3.29 -5.07
CA ILE A 680 -40.42 -4.66 -4.64
C ILE A 680 -41.07 -5.42 -5.78
N GLN A 681 -40.46 -6.54 -6.18
CA GLN A 681 -40.97 -7.35 -7.28
C GLN A 681 -42.37 -7.88 -7.00
N GLY A 682 -43.31 -7.56 -7.88
CA GLY A 682 -44.70 -7.98 -7.79
C GLY A 682 -45.53 -7.21 -6.74
N TRP A 683 -45.06 -6.05 -6.30
CA TRP A 683 -45.73 -5.21 -5.30
C TRP A 683 -47.20 -4.95 -5.64
N THR A 684 -48.10 -5.37 -4.74
CA THR A 684 -49.56 -5.22 -4.92
C THR A 684 -50.09 -3.93 -4.29
N GLY A 685 -49.36 -3.40 -3.31
CA GLY A 685 -49.79 -2.27 -2.48
C GLY A 685 -50.71 -2.66 -1.31
N ASP A 686 -50.95 -3.97 -1.10
CA ASP A 686 -51.86 -4.45 -0.05
C ASP A 686 -51.36 -4.12 1.37
N TRP A 687 -50.05 -3.93 1.56
CA TRP A 687 -49.45 -3.51 2.85
C TRP A 687 -49.37 -1.98 3.02
N GLY A 688 -49.86 -1.20 2.06
CA GLY A 688 -49.84 0.27 2.11
C GLY A 688 -48.44 0.86 1.96
N GLY A 689 -48.18 2.02 2.58
CA GLY A 689 -46.91 2.72 2.42
C GLY A 689 -46.86 3.68 1.24
N THR A 690 -45.89 4.60 1.26
CA THR A 690 -45.76 5.69 0.28
C THR A 690 -44.57 5.44 -0.62
N GLY A 691 -44.71 5.70 -1.93
CA GLY A 691 -43.58 5.72 -2.88
C GLY A 691 -43.06 4.35 -3.32
N ASN A 692 -43.70 3.24 -2.94
CA ASN A 692 -43.29 1.91 -3.39
C ASN A 692 -43.65 1.67 -4.87
N ILE A 693 -42.79 0.95 -5.58
CA ILE A 693 -42.93 0.65 -7.02
C ILE A 693 -42.69 -0.84 -7.31
N ASP A 694 -43.30 -1.33 -8.39
CA ASP A 694 -42.97 -2.61 -9.04
C ASP A 694 -42.46 -2.31 -10.45
N ALA A 695 -41.15 -2.14 -10.58
CA ALA A 695 -40.49 -1.87 -11.85
C ALA A 695 -39.15 -2.60 -11.87
N ASP A 696 -38.75 -3.11 -13.04
CA ASP A 696 -37.42 -3.72 -13.18
C ASP A 696 -36.34 -2.71 -12.77
N PRO A 697 -35.49 -3.02 -11.76
CA PRO A 697 -34.41 -2.13 -11.36
C PRO A 697 -33.35 -1.92 -12.43
N CYS A 698 -33.35 -2.73 -13.51
CA CYS A 698 -32.38 -2.63 -14.60
C CYS A 698 -30.93 -2.66 -14.09
N PHE A 699 -30.58 -3.69 -13.31
CA PHE A 699 -29.19 -3.90 -12.88
C PHE A 699 -28.25 -4.19 -14.06
N VAL A 700 -27.00 -3.74 -13.97
CA VAL A 700 -25.94 -4.06 -14.95
C VAL A 700 -25.82 -5.56 -15.15
N GLN A 701 -25.70 -6.33 -14.06
CA GLN A 701 -25.66 -7.80 -14.13
C GLN A 701 -26.03 -8.44 -12.79
N LEU A 702 -27.08 -9.27 -12.76
CA LEU A 702 -27.40 -10.06 -11.56
C LEU A 702 -26.37 -11.18 -11.32
N GLY A 703 -26.04 -11.43 -10.06
CA GLY A 703 -25.21 -12.56 -9.65
C GLY A 703 -25.88 -13.91 -9.95
N PHE A 704 -25.07 -14.97 -9.98
CA PHE A 704 -25.53 -16.32 -10.31
C PHE A 704 -24.70 -17.43 -9.65
N TRP A 705 -25.35 -18.56 -9.41
CA TRP A 705 -24.68 -19.77 -8.95
C TRP A 705 -23.99 -20.48 -10.11
N HIS A 706 -22.69 -20.71 -9.98
CA HIS A 706 -21.87 -21.47 -10.91
C HIS A 706 -21.53 -22.83 -10.30
N VAL A 707 -21.70 -23.90 -11.09
CA VAL A 707 -21.33 -25.26 -10.68
C VAL A 707 -19.90 -25.53 -11.13
N ILE A 708 -18.98 -25.63 -10.19
CA ILE A 708 -17.64 -26.15 -10.42
C ILE A 708 -17.60 -27.64 -10.04
N TRP A 709 -16.81 -28.42 -10.77
CA TRP A 709 -16.70 -29.86 -10.56
C TRP A 709 -15.33 -30.19 -9.97
N ARG A 710 -15.26 -30.41 -8.65
CA ARG A 710 -14.04 -30.89 -7.97
C ARG A 710 -14.20 -32.37 -7.64
N ASN A 711 -13.26 -33.21 -8.09
CA ASN A 711 -13.28 -34.67 -7.83
C ASN A 711 -14.60 -35.38 -8.18
N ARG A 712 -15.31 -34.92 -9.24
CA ARG A 712 -16.64 -35.40 -9.65
C ARG A 712 -17.77 -35.13 -8.64
N VAL A 713 -17.54 -34.26 -7.67
CA VAL A 713 -18.55 -33.70 -6.79
C VAL A 713 -18.90 -32.30 -7.32
N PRO A 714 -20.18 -31.99 -7.57
CA PRO A 714 -20.58 -30.64 -7.91
C PRO A 714 -20.47 -29.75 -6.68
N GLU A 715 -19.80 -28.63 -6.80
CA GLU A 715 -19.68 -27.59 -5.79
C GLU A 715 -20.31 -26.32 -6.38
N TYR A 716 -21.21 -25.73 -5.61
CA TYR A 716 -21.96 -24.55 -6.02
C TYR A 716 -21.25 -23.33 -5.44
N VAL A 717 -20.80 -22.44 -6.31
CA VAL A 717 -20.12 -21.19 -5.93
C VAL A 717 -20.96 -20.02 -6.41
N TRP A 718 -21.18 -19.06 -5.53
CA TRP A 718 -21.86 -17.82 -5.89
C TRP A 718 -20.89 -16.88 -6.59
N ASN A 719 -21.21 -16.50 -7.83
CA ASN A 719 -20.53 -15.41 -8.52
C ASN A 719 -21.33 -14.12 -8.30
N GLU A 720 -20.68 -13.15 -7.64
CA GLU A 720 -21.29 -11.85 -7.37
C GLU A 720 -21.63 -11.11 -8.67
N GLY A 721 -22.75 -10.38 -8.66
CA GLY A 721 -23.18 -9.54 -9.76
C GLY A 721 -22.69 -8.10 -9.63
N TYR A 722 -23.05 -7.29 -10.63
CA TYR A 722 -22.93 -5.84 -10.65
C TYR A 722 -24.33 -5.22 -10.47
N TYR A 723 -24.60 -4.76 -9.26
CA TYR A 723 -25.92 -4.29 -8.82
C TYR A 723 -26.12 -2.78 -8.95
N GLN A 724 -25.26 -2.11 -9.71
CA GLN A 724 -25.46 -0.74 -10.14
C GLN A 724 -26.66 -0.65 -11.09
N LEU A 725 -27.37 0.47 -11.05
CA LEU A 725 -28.54 0.73 -11.88
C LEU A 725 -28.08 1.16 -13.29
N LEU A 726 -28.80 0.71 -14.32
CA LEU A 726 -28.67 1.24 -15.69
C LEU A 726 -29.54 2.51 -15.86
N PRO A 727 -29.24 3.38 -16.84
CA PRO A 727 -29.94 4.67 -17.02
C PRO A 727 -31.46 4.56 -17.20
N GLU A 728 -31.97 3.41 -17.65
CA GLU A 728 -33.39 3.15 -17.84
C GLU A 728 -34.13 2.77 -16.55
N SER A 729 -33.42 2.62 -15.43
CA SER A 729 -33.99 2.19 -14.17
C SER A 729 -34.98 3.21 -13.63
N HIS A 730 -36.15 2.72 -13.21
CA HIS A 730 -37.14 3.53 -12.50
C HIS A 730 -36.80 3.73 -11.01
N CYS A 731 -35.71 3.14 -10.53
CA CYS A 731 -35.23 3.30 -9.16
C CYS A 731 -34.37 4.57 -8.98
N ILE A 732 -33.94 5.19 -10.08
CA ILE A 732 -33.16 6.43 -10.10
C ILE A 732 -34.06 7.61 -9.69
N ASP A 733 -33.57 8.44 -8.76
CA ASP A 733 -34.21 9.59 -8.14
C ASP A 733 -35.58 9.28 -7.51
N ALA A 734 -35.86 8.01 -7.23
CA ALA A 734 -37.19 7.53 -6.84
C ALA A 734 -37.33 7.26 -5.33
N GLY A 735 -36.24 7.40 -4.57
CA GLY A 735 -36.21 7.18 -3.13
C GLY A 735 -36.93 8.24 -2.30
N ASP A 736 -36.73 8.21 -0.98
CA ASP A 736 -37.41 9.17 -0.09
C ASP A 736 -36.97 10.61 -0.41
N PRO A 737 -37.86 11.50 -0.88
CA PRO A 737 -37.50 12.87 -1.24
C PRO A 737 -37.10 13.74 -0.03
N ASN A 738 -37.29 13.23 1.19
CA ASN A 738 -36.87 13.88 2.43
C ASN A 738 -35.65 13.22 3.06
N TYR A 739 -35.00 12.27 2.37
CA TYR A 739 -33.77 11.67 2.86
C TYR A 739 -32.69 12.74 3.04
N ILE A 740 -32.04 12.74 4.19
CA ILE A 740 -30.93 13.63 4.49
C ILE A 740 -29.75 12.73 4.81
N ALA A 741 -28.80 12.67 3.88
CA ALA A 741 -27.56 11.94 4.08
C ALA A 741 -26.73 12.55 5.22
N GLU A 742 -26.11 11.69 6.02
CA GLU A 742 -25.10 12.13 6.97
C GLU A 742 -23.87 12.69 6.22
N PRO A 743 -23.07 13.58 6.82
CA PRO A 743 -21.87 14.10 6.19
C PRO A 743 -20.93 12.97 5.74
N ASN A 744 -20.58 12.95 4.45
CA ASN A 744 -19.78 11.91 3.81
C ASN A 744 -20.41 10.51 3.81
N GLU A 745 -21.73 10.40 3.97
CA GLU A 745 -22.40 9.12 3.74
C GLU A 745 -22.23 8.69 2.29
N THR A 746 -21.74 7.46 2.11
CA THR A 746 -21.56 6.84 0.80
C THR A 746 -22.38 5.57 0.67
N ASP A 747 -22.65 5.20 -0.58
CA ASP A 747 -23.15 3.89 -0.98
C ASP A 747 -22.03 2.81 -0.91
N LEU A 748 -22.34 1.59 -1.38
CA LEU A 748 -21.38 0.47 -1.40
C LEU A 748 -20.17 0.68 -2.33
N ASP A 749 -20.26 1.55 -3.34
CA ASP A 749 -19.14 1.88 -4.23
C ASP A 749 -18.30 3.07 -3.71
N GLY A 750 -18.67 3.65 -2.58
CA GLY A 750 -18.04 4.86 -2.04
C GLY A 750 -18.54 6.15 -2.69
N SER A 751 -19.60 6.10 -3.50
CA SER A 751 -20.22 7.28 -4.10
C SER A 751 -21.09 8.02 -3.06
N PRO A 752 -21.17 9.37 -3.09
CA PRO A 752 -22.06 10.12 -2.20
C PRO A 752 -23.50 9.62 -2.27
N ARG A 753 -24.16 9.46 -1.12
CA ARG A 753 -25.48 8.83 -1.05
C ARG A 753 -26.65 9.65 -1.64
N VAL A 754 -26.43 10.91 -2.00
CA VAL A 754 -27.45 11.78 -2.61
C VAL A 754 -26.80 12.57 -3.74
N ILE A 755 -27.28 12.37 -4.96
CA ILE A 755 -26.76 13.03 -6.16
C ILE A 755 -27.91 13.77 -6.85
N GLY A 756 -27.69 15.03 -7.26
CA GLY A 756 -28.77 15.83 -7.85
C GLY A 756 -29.88 16.26 -6.87
N GLY A 757 -29.81 15.87 -5.60
CA GLY A 757 -30.72 16.29 -4.53
C GLY A 757 -31.83 15.29 -4.21
N LEU A 758 -31.86 14.14 -4.88
CA LEU A 758 -32.70 12.99 -4.55
C LEU A 758 -31.80 11.77 -4.33
N ILE A 759 -32.36 10.75 -3.68
CA ILE A 759 -31.68 9.49 -3.39
C ILE A 759 -32.27 8.39 -4.26
N ASP A 760 -31.43 7.46 -4.71
CA ASP A 760 -31.88 6.27 -5.43
C ASP A 760 -32.31 5.16 -4.46
N MET A 761 -33.24 4.31 -4.92
CA MET A 761 -33.59 3.11 -4.17
C MET A 761 -32.47 2.07 -4.24
N GLY A 762 -32.24 1.35 -3.14
CA GLY A 762 -31.29 0.24 -3.07
C GLY A 762 -29.92 0.64 -2.51
N ALA A 763 -28.95 -0.27 -2.59
CA ALA A 763 -27.63 -0.12 -1.95
C ALA A 763 -26.61 0.71 -2.74
N TYR A 764 -26.94 1.09 -3.97
CA TYR A 764 -26.08 1.86 -4.88
C TYR A 764 -26.80 3.14 -5.30
N GLU A 765 -26.04 4.20 -5.50
CA GLU A 765 -26.50 5.41 -6.17
C GLU A 765 -26.09 5.32 -7.65
N TYR A 766 -26.99 5.69 -8.56
CA TYR A 766 -26.68 5.79 -9.96
C TYR A 766 -25.75 6.96 -10.19
N PHE A 767 -24.53 6.61 -10.58
CA PHE A 767 -23.54 7.54 -11.08
C PHE A 767 -23.42 7.36 -12.59
N ASN A 768 -23.52 8.43 -13.37
CA ASN A 768 -23.32 8.36 -14.81
C ASN A 768 -21.82 8.11 -15.10
N VAL A 769 -21.43 6.84 -15.19
CA VAL A 769 -20.04 6.34 -15.29
C VAL A 769 -19.52 6.21 -16.73
N TRP A 770 -20.26 6.70 -17.73
CA TRP A 770 -19.82 6.57 -19.12
C TRP A 770 -18.56 7.40 -19.39
N PRO A 771 -17.51 6.82 -19.98
CA PRO A 771 -16.31 7.57 -20.33
C PRO A 771 -16.66 8.55 -21.46
N VAL A 772 -16.09 9.76 -21.41
CA VAL A 772 -16.35 10.83 -22.39
C VAL A 772 -15.09 11.07 -23.21
N ALA A 773 -15.17 10.82 -24.53
CA ALA A 773 -14.12 11.19 -25.46
C ALA A 773 -14.14 12.69 -25.75
N ASP A 774 -12.98 13.32 -25.63
CA ASP A 774 -12.70 14.67 -26.13
C ASP A 774 -11.45 14.58 -27.00
N ALA A 775 -11.63 14.68 -28.32
CA ALA A 775 -10.58 14.62 -29.32
C ALA A 775 -9.87 15.98 -29.52
N GLY A 776 -10.26 17.01 -28.76
CA GLY A 776 -9.77 18.37 -28.90
C GLY A 776 -10.48 19.15 -30.01
N PRO A 777 -9.98 20.35 -30.36
CA PRO A 777 -10.54 21.16 -31.43
C PRO A 777 -10.08 20.71 -32.83
N ASP A 778 -10.84 21.11 -33.85
CA ASP A 778 -10.41 21.04 -35.26
C ASP A 778 -9.04 21.73 -35.47
N GLN A 779 -8.24 21.20 -36.39
CA GLN A 779 -6.89 21.71 -36.66
C GLN A 779 -6.70 22.09 -38.12
N VAL A 780 -5.85 23.09 -38.37
CA VAL A 780 -5.36 23.44 -39.71
C VAL A 780 -3.86 23.19 -39.73
N VAL A 781 -3.38 22.36 -40.65
CA VAL A 781 -1.98 21.90 -40.71
C VAL A 781 -1.42 22.12 -42.12
N GLU A 782 -0.17 22.56 -42.18
CA GLU A 782 0.56 22.70 -43.44
C GLU A 782 0.85 21.33 -44.05
N CYS A 783 0.63 21.19 -45.35
CA CYS A 783 0.89 19.96 -46.07
C CYS A 783 2.40 19.63 -46.15
N ALA A 784 2.70 18.34 -46.20
CA ALA A 784 4.02 17.82 -46.52
C ALA A 784 3.90 16.51 -47.31
N CYS A 785 2.87 16.39 -48.14
CA CYS A 785 2.43 15.11 -48.70
C CYS A 785 3.39 14.51 -49.73
N ASN A 786 4.25 15.33 -50.35
CA ASN A 786 5.28 14.86 -51.28
C ASN A 786 6.65 14.66 -50.60
N THR A 787 6.73 14.83 -49.28
CA THR A 787 7.95 14.53 -48.52
C THR A 787 8.03 13.04 -48.18
N GLN A 788 9.24 12.54 -47.87
CA GLN A 788 9.41 11.15 -47.42
C GLN A 788 8.71 10.85 -46.08
N GLU A 789 8.45 11.87 -45.26
CA GLU A 789 7.84 11.72 -43.94
C GLU A 789 6.30 11.84 -43.95
N GLY A 790 5.73 12.41 -45.02
CA GLY A 790 4.31 12.70 -45.14
C GLY A 790 3.81 13.78 -44.17
N THR A 791 2.55 14.17 -44.30
CA THR A 791 1.92 15.14 -43.41
C THR A 791 1.67 14.54 -42.03
N LYS A 792 2.34 15.08 -41.01
CA LYS A 792 2.21 14.64 -39.62
C LYS A 792 1.26 15.55 -38.84
N VAL A 793 0.43 14.93 -38.00
CA VAL A 793 -0.55 15.61 -37.16
C VAL A 793 -0.41 15.08 -35.74
N THR A 794 -0.42 15.97 -34.75
CA THR A 794 -0.49 15.58 -33.33
C THR A 794 -1.93 15.69 -32.86
N LEU A 795 -2.47 14.58 -32.36
CA LEU A 795 -3.81 14.51 -31.80
C LEU A 795 -3.73 14.75 -30.29
N ASP A 796 -4.78 15.27 -29.69
CA ASP A 796 -4.84 15.54 -28.25
C ASP A 796 -6.18 15.09 -27.68
N GLY A 797 -6.16 13.90 -27.07
CA GLY A 797 -7.27 13.30 -26.36
C GLY A 797 -7.27 13.59 -24.87
N THR A 798 -6.32 14.40 -24.35
CA THR A 798 -6.10 14.53 -22.90
C THR A 798 -7.24 15.21 -22.15
N GLY A 799 -8.19 15.83 -22.86
CA GLY A 799 -9.44 16.33 -22.30
C GLY A 799 -10.48 15.23 -22.00
N SER A 800 -10.26 14.00 -22.47
CA SER A 800 -11.16 12.88 -22.21
C SER A 800 -11.14 12.50 -20.73
N TYR A 801 -12.29 12.17 -20.17
CA TYR A 801 -12.42 11.87 -18.75
C TYR A 801 -13.44 10.77 -18.48
N ASP A 802 -13.27 10.11 -17.34
CA ASP A 802 -14.19 9.13 -16.78
C ASP A 802 -14.61 9.64 -15.40
N MET A 803 -15.91 9.77 -15.14
CA MET A 803 -16.36 10.27 -13.84
C MET A 803 -16.09 9.26 -12.70
N GLY A 804 -15.95 7.97 -13.02
CA GLY A 804 -15.48 6.93 -12.10
C GLY A 804 -13.96 6.94 -11.87
N ASN A 805 -13.23 7.88 -12.50
CA ASN A 805 -11.78 8.04 -12.42
C ASN A 805 -10.99 6.76 -12.80
N ASN A 806 -11.57 5.91 -13.64
CA ASN A 806 -10.91 4.73 -14.17
C ASN A 806 -9.84 5.14 -15.21
N PRO A 807 -8.72 4.39 -15.31
CA PRO A 807 -7.74 4.61 -16.38
C PRO A 807 -8.38 4.43 -17.77
N LEU A 808 -8.20 5.42 -18.64
CA LEU A 808 -8.74 5.41 -20.00
C LEU A 808 -7.75 4.83 -21.01
N ASN A 809 -8.27 3.94 -21.88
CA ASN A 809 -7.61 3.51 -23.10
C ASN A 809 -8.14 4.33 -24.28
N PHE A 810 -7.23 4.82 -25.13
CA PHE A 810 -7.56 5.70 -26.24
C PHE A 810 -7.41 4.97 -27.56
N THR A 811 -8.43 5.02 -28.41
CA THR A 811 -8.39 4.45 -29.75
C THR A 811 -8.77 5.51 -30.77
N TRP A 812 -7.83 5.82 -31.65
CA TRP A 812 -8.03 6.78 -32.73
C TRP A 812 -8.27 6.04 -34.05
N SER A 813 -9.22 6.54 -34.83
CA SER A 813 -9.49 6.04 -36.19
C SER A 813 -9.54 7.18 -37.20
N GLY A 814 -9.05 6.90 -38.40
CA GLY A 814 -8.87 7.88 -39.46
C GLY A 814 -8.01 7.30 -40.60
N PRO A 815 -7.79 8.07 -41.68
CA PRO A 815 -6.95 7.68 -42.80
C PRO A 815 -5.46 7.81 -42.42
N PHE A 816 -5.00 6.92 -41.54
CA PHE A 816 -3.63 6.91 -41.03
C PHE A 816 -2.79 5.89 -41.78
N VAL A 817 -1.50 6.22 -41.98
CA VAL A 817 -0.50 5.23 -42.39
C VAL A 817 -0.26 4.22 -41.26
N GLN A 818 -0.32 4.67 -40.00
CA GLN A 818 -0.24 3.81 -38.81
C GLN A 818 -1.62 3.28 -38.44
N SER A 819 -1.78 1.96 -38.30
CA SER A 819 -3.00 1.36 -37.78
C SER A 819 -2.68 0.07 -37.01
N PRO A 820 -3.22 -0.14 -35.79
CA PRO A 820 -4.09 0.77 -35.03
C PRO A 820 -3.32 1.92 -34.33
N VAL A 821 -4.01 3.02 -34.00
CA VAL A 821 -3.44 4.17 -33.28
C VAL A 821 -4.02 4.25 -31.87
N HIS A 822 -3.14 4.30 -30.88
CA HIS A 822 -3.50 4.36 -29.46
C HIS A 822 -2.72 5.45 -28.72
N GLY A 823 -3.23 5.83 -27.55
CA GLY A 823 -2.61 6.77 -26.63
C GLY A 823 -3.35 8.11 -26.56
N ALA A 824 -3.10 8.86 -25.48
CA ALA A 824 -3.79 10.12 -25.20
C ALA A 824 -3.37 11.25 -26.16
N ALA A 825 -2.11 11.29 -26.61
CA ALA A 825 -1.62 12.32 -27.52
C ALA A 825 -0.64 11.77 -28.58
N PRO A 826 -1.11 10.93 -29.52
CA PRO A 826 -0.25 10.35 -30.55
C PRO A 826 0.04 11.36 -31.67
N THR A 827 1.22 11.24 -32.28
CA THR A 827 1.53 11.86 -33.58
C THR A 827 1.36 10.82 -34.68
N VAL A 828 0.53 11.14 -35.68
CA VAL A 828 0.17 10.26 -36.80
C VAL A 828 0.57 10.86 -38.13
N THR A 829 0.75 10.01 -39.15
CA THR A 829 0.94 10.43 -40.55
C THR A 829 -0.33 10.11 -41.33
N LEU A 830 -0.89 11.11 -42.02
CA LEU A 830 -2.09 10.92 -42.84
C LEU A 830 -1.77 10.20 -44.14
N GLU A 831 -2.59 9.22 -44.52
CA GLU A 831 -2.55 8.56 -45.82
C GLU A 831 -2.98 9.56 -46.91
N GLY A 832 -2.15 9.75 -47.93
CA GLY A 832 -2.39 10.75 -48.97
C GLY A 832 -2.01 12.17 -48.55
N GLY A 833 -2.37 12.62 -47.35
CA GLY A 833 -1.84 13.80 -46.64
C GLY A 833 -1.82 15.15 -47.37
N CYS A 834 -2.35 15.26 -48.59
CA CYS A 834 -2.37 16.47 -49.41
C CYS A 834 -3.55 17.39 -49.04
N PRO A 835 -3.60 18.64 -49.54
CA PRO A 835 -4.63 19.59 -49.17
C PRO A 835 -6.07 19.04 -49.26
N GLY A 836 -6.83 19.22 -48.18
CA GLY A 836 -8.17 18.63 -48.01
C GLY A 836 -8.56 18.44 -46.54
N ASP A 837 -9.83 18.08 -46.32
CA ASP A 837 -10.37 17.83 -44.97
C ASP A 837 -10.35 16.34 -44.64
N TYR A 838 -9.85 16.00 -43.45
CA TYR A 838 -9.73 14.64 -42.95
C TYR A 838 -10.48 14.50 -41.62
N VAL A 839 -11.45 13.59 -41.56
CA VAL A 839 -12.22 13.32 -40.34
C VAL A 839 -11.48 12.29 -39.49
N ILE A 840 -11.23 12.65 -38.24
CA ILE A 840 -10.56 11.82 -37.25
C ILE A 840 -11.52 11.57 -36.09
N THR A 841 -11.61 10.32 -35.64
CA THR A 841 -12.53 9.91 -34.57
C THR A 841 -11.77 9.33 -33.39
N LEU A 842 -12.09 9.78 -32.18
CA LEU A 842 -11.64 9.22 -30.90
C LEU A 842 -12.77 8.44 -30.23
N VAL A 843 -12.43 7.25 -29.74
CA VAL A 843 -13.23 6.48 -28.78
C VAL A 843 -12.32 6.15 -27.58
N VAL A 844 -12.81 6.39 -26.36
CA VAL A 844 -12.11 6.00 -25.13
C VAL A 844 -12.85 4.88 -24.42
N ASN A 845 -12.11 3.99 -23.76
CA ASN A 845 -12.66 2.83 -23.05
C ASN A 845 -12.07 2.76 -21.64
N ASN A 846 -12.91 2.58 -20.63
CA ASN A 846 -12.51 2.54 -19.22
C ASN A 846 -12.20 1.14 -18.68
N GLY A 847 -12.08 0.14 -19.56
CA GLY A 847 -11.91 -1.28 -19.23
C GLY A 847 -13.21 -2.06 -19.17
N ILE A 848 -14.36 -1.37 -19.19
CA ILE A 848 -15.70 -1.97 -19.14
C ILE A 848 -16.44 -1.70 -20.44
N GLU A 849 -16.52 -0.44 -20.86
CA GLU A 849 -17.29 -0.02 -22.03
C GLU A 849 -16.65 1.13 -22.82
N ASP A 850 -17.09 1.30 -24.07
CA ASP A 850 -16.64 2.34 -25.00
C ASP A 850 -17.47 3.62 -24.83
N SER A 851 -16.83 4.78 -24.99
CA SER A 851 -17.50 6.08 -25.08
C SER A 851 -18.29 6.22 -26.38
N GLU A 852 -19.22 7.17 -26.41
CA GLU A 852 -19.68 7.71 -27.70
C GLU A 852 -18.49 8.29 -28.49
N PRO A 853 -18.44 8.13 -29.82
CA PRO A 853 -17.35 8.65 -30.62
C PRO A 853 -17.32 10.18 -30.66
N ASN A 854 -16.12 10.76 -30.57
CA ASN A 854 -15.91 12.19 -30.77
C ASN A 854 -15.10 12.43 -32.05
N GLU A 855 -15.63 13.26 -32.97
CA GLU A 855 -15.04 13.53 -34.28
C GLU A 855 -14.48 14.96 -34.36
N ILE A 856 -13.30 15.10 -34.96
CA ILE A 856 -12.69 16.37 -35.33
C ILE A 856 -12.31 16.37 -36.81
N VAL A 857 -12.17 17.56 -37.37
CA VAL A 857 -11.68 17.78 -38.74
C VAL A 857 -10.26 18.32 -38.70
N ILE A 858 -9.37 17.65 -39.42
CA ILE A 858 -8.03 18.15 -39.73
C ILE A 858 -8.03 18.67 -41.17
N THR A 859 -7.93 19.98 -41.34
CA THR A 859 -7.82 20.63 -42.65
C THR A 859 -6.35 20.79 -43.03
N ILE A 860 -5.93 20.09 -44.07
CA ILE A 860 -4.61 20.26 -44.65
C ILE A 860 -4.64 21.38 -45.69
N VAL A 861 -3.73 22.34 -45.57
CA VAL A 861 -3.58 23.47 -46.48
C VAL A 861 -2.15 23.60 -46.98
N ASP A 862 -2.01 24.24 -48.12
CA ASP A 862 -0.73 24.62 -48.70
C ASP A 862 -0.66 26.16 -48.76
N THR A 863 0.24 26.72 -47.97
CA THR A 863 0.48 28.15 -47.85
C THR A 863 1.90 28.54 -48.27
N THR A 864 2.74 27.56 -48.62
CA THR A 864 4.13 27.77 -48.99
C THR A 864 4.31 27.88 -50.51
N PRO A 865 4.96 28.93 -51.02
CA PRO A 865 5.35 29.00 -52.43
C PRO A 865 6.40 27.95 -52.81
N PRO A 866 6.43 27.50 -54.08
CA PRO A 866 7.41 26.55 -54.57
C PRO A 866 8.83 27.12 -54.52
N GLU A 867 9.82 26.27 -54.24
CA GLU A 867 11.24 26.63 -54.38
C GLU A 867 11.61 26.68 -55.87
N PHE A 868 12.07 27.84 -56.35
CA PHE A 868 12.31 28.07 -57.79
C PHE A 868 13.67 28.73 -58.08
N ALA A 869 14.46 28.11 -58.97
CA ALA A 869 15.73 28.66 -59.46
C ALA A 869 15.80 28.64 -60.99
N LEU A 870 16.11 29.79 -61.60
CA LEU A 870 16.17 29.99 -63.06
C LEU A 870 17.60 30.28 -63.54
N SER A 871 17.95 29.74 -64.71
CA SER A 871 19.19 30.00 -65.45
C SER A 871 18.94 30.08 -66.96
N VAL A 872 19.84 30.71 -67.72
CA VAL A 872 19.72 30.88 -69.18
C VAL A 872 21.06 30.62 -69.88
N SER A 873 21.01 30.14 -71.12
CA SER A 873 22.20 29.93 -71.96
C SER A 873 21.92 30.28 -73.42
N PRO A 874 22.78 31.06 -74.11
CA PRO A 874 23.95 31.74 -73.58
C PRO A 874 23.59 32.94 -72.69
N THR A 875 24.42 33.26 -71.69
CA THR A 875 24.27 34.46 -70.84
C THR A 875 24.85 35.72 -71.50
N VAL A 876 25.52 35.60 -72.65
CA VAL A 876 26.13 36.71 -73.39
C VAL A 876 26.01 36.51 -74.89
N LEU A 877 25.61 37.57 -75.62
CA LEU A 877 25.56 37.57 -77.09
C LEU A 877 26.69 38.43 -77.68
N TRP A 878 27.62 37.80 -78.40
CA TRP A 878 28.72 38.50 -79.05
C TRP A 878 29.21 37.76 -80.32
N PRO A 879 29.63 38.47 -81.39
CA PRO A 879 29.62 39.92 -81.59
C PRO A 879 28.20 40.50 -81.74
N PRO A 880 27.99 41.81 -81.47
CA PRO A 880 26.76 42.51 -81.79
C PRO A 880 26.57 42.47 -83.31
N SER A 881 25.90 41.42 -83.76
CA SER A 881 25.84 40.98 -85.15
C SER A 881 24.49 41.27 -85.78
N HIS A 882 23.57 41.89 -85.03
CA HIS A 882 22.18 42.17 -85.41
C HIS A 882 21.35 40.92 -85.69
N LYS A 883 21.89 39.73 -85.35
CA LYS A 883 21.21 38.45 -85.53
C LYS A 883 20.44 38.07 -84.27
N MET A 884 19.31 37.41 -84.47
CA MET A 884 18.59 36.73 -83.41
C MET A 884 19.39 35.51 -82.95
N VAL A 885 19.57 35.38 -81.64
CA VAL A 885 20.22 34.24 -81.00
C VAL A 885 19.21 33.61 -80.05
N GLU A 886 19.03 32.31 -80.21
CA GLU A 886 18.19 31.52 -79.33
C GLU A 886 18.78 31.47 -77.91
N ILE A 887 17.94 31.70 -76.91
CA ILE A 887 18.25 31.58 -75.50
C ILE A 887 17.46 30.41 -74.95
N THR A 888 18.18 29.44 -74.38
CA THR A 888 17.59 28.28 -73.72
C THR A 888 17.49 28.55 -72.22
N PRO A 889 16.28 28.73 -71.66
CA PRO A 889 16.08 28.76 -70.22
C PRO A 889 16.14 27.35 -69.63
N SER A 890 16.65 27.23 -68.41
CA SER A 890 16.61 26.00 -67.60
C SER A 890 16.34 26.33 -66.14
N TRP A 891 15.53 25.53 -65.47
CA TRP A 891 15.12 25.75 -64.08
C TRP A 891 15.07 24.47 -63.26
N THR A 892 15.13 24.64 -61.93
CA THR A 892 14.71 23.64 -60.94
C THR A 892 13.52 24.21 -60.18
N VAL A 893 12.47 23.40 -60.02
CA VAL A 893 11.27 23.74 -59.26
C VAL A 893 10.87 22.55 -58.40
N SER A 894 10.54 22.80 -57.14
CA SER A 894 10.05 21.78 -56.21
C SER A 894 9.12 22.40 -55.18
N ASP A 895 8.15 21.62 -54.73
CA ASP A 895 7.20 21.99 -53.70
C ASP A 895 6.87 20.78 -52.82
N GLU A 896 6.58 21.02 -51.53
CA GLU A 896 6.31 19.93 -50.57
C GLU A 896 4.90 19.34 -50.74
N CYS A 897 4.01 20.04 -51.44
CA CYS A 897 2.59 19.78 -51.56
C CYS A 897 2.13 19.62 -53.01
N ASP A 898 2.89 20.15 -53.96
CA ASP A 898 2.71 19.96 -55.39
C ASP A 898 3.91 19.24 -56.03
N ALA A 899 3.65 18.07 -56.63
CA ALA A 899 4.68 17.26 -57.27
C ALA A 899 5.16 17.86 -58.62
N ALA A 900 4.42 18.79 -59.21
CA ALA A 900 4.75 19.41 -60.49
C ALA A 900 4.28 20.88 -60.61
N PRO A 901 4.89 21.82 -59.86
CA PRO A 901 4.53 23.23 -59.96
C PRO A 901 4.69 23.76 -61.38
N GLN A 902 3.73 24.56 -61.83
CA GLN A 902 3.65 25.07 -63.20
C GLN A 902 4.57 26.27 -63.40
N VAL A 903 5.50 26.17 -64.35
CA VAL A 903 6.45 27.25 -64.68
C VAL A 903 6.05 27.94 -65.98
N SER A 904 5.90 29.26 -65.95
CA SER A 904 5.51 30.06 -67.11
C SER A 904 6.35 31.33 -67.27
N LEU A 905 6.55 31.78 -68.51
CA LEU A 905 7.28 33.01 -68.82
C LEU A 905 6.41 34.22 -68.44
N VAL A 906 6.90 35.05 -67.53
CA VAL A 906 6.23 36.30 -67.14
C VAL A 906 6.54 37.41 -68.14
N GLY A 907 7.81 37.50 -68.56
CA GLY A 907 8.20 38.49 -69.54
C GLY A 907 9.71 38.61 -69.71
N ILE A 908 10.08 39.35 -70.75
CA ILE A 908 11.47 39.70 -71.05
C ILE A 908 11.51 41.21 -71.22
N VAL A 909 12.40 41.86 -70.48
CA VAL A 909 12.65 43.29 -70.58
C VAL A 909 14.08 43.54 -71.04
N MET A 910 14.31 44.67 -71.70
CA MET A 910 15.62 45.09 -72.16
C MET A 910 15.97 46.45 -71.56
N SER A 911 17.26 46.65 -71.27
CA SER A 911 17.78 47.87 -70.65
C SER A 911 17.83 49.09 -71.59
N GLU A 912 17.54 48.90 -72.89
CA GLU A 912 17.58 49.93 -73.93
C GLU A 912 16.31 49.84 -74.80
N ASP A 913 15.90 50.93 -75.45
CA ASP A 913 14.75 50.90 -76.36
C ASP A 913 15.01 50.03 -77.60
N ASP A 914 13.93 49.41 -78.11
CA ASP A 914 13.87 48.55 -79.31
C ASP A 914 14.33 49.25 -80.61
N ASN A 915 14.46 50.58 -80.63
CA ASN A 915 14.77 51.35 -81.85
C ASN A 915 15.63 52.60 -81.56
N THR A 916 16.76 52.43 -80.89
CA THR A 916 17.70 53.54 -80.64
C THR A 916 18.54 53.87 -81.89
N ALA A 917 18.93 55.15 -82.04
CA ALA A 917 19.65 55.64 -83.22
C ALA A 917 21.14 55.23 -83.22
N GLY A 918 21.42 54.03 -83.74
CA GLY A 918 22.75 53.45 -83.97
C GLY A 918 22.71 52.48 -85.15
N ASP A 919 23.85 51.96 -85.59
CA ASP A 919 24.20 51.39 -86.90
C ASP A 919 23.50 50.08 -87.34
N GLY A 920 22.29 49.81 -86.84
CA GLY A 920 21.50 48.66 -87.26
C GLY A 920 20.01 48.71 -86.99
N ARG A 921 19.34 49.88 -86.97
CA ARG A 921 17.86 50.08 -86.78
C ARG A 921 16.99 48.88 -87.21
N THR A 922 16.84 47.90 -86.33
CA THR A 922 15.94 46.76 -86.50
C THR A 922 15.04 46.69 -85.28
N THR A 923 13.74 46.75 -85.51
CA THR A 923 12.71 46.59 -84.47
C THR A 923 12.44 45.11 -84.23
N GLY A 924 12.02 44.74 -83.02
CA GLY A 924 11.79 43.34 -82.65
C GLY A 924 13.07 42.69 -82.14
N ASP A 925 13.66 43.28 -81.10
CA ASP A 925 14.87 42.80 -80.43
C ASP A 925 14.63 41.60 -79.51
N ILE A 926 13.36 41.34 -79.20
CA ILE A 926 12.87 40.18 -78.46
C ILE A 926 11.83 39.49 -79.34
N GLU A 927 12.06 38.22 -79.65
CA GLU A 927 11.11 37.37 -80.37
C GLU A 927 10.85 36.10 -79.55
N ILE A 928 9.58 35.76 -79.39
CA ILE A 928 9.16 34.54 -78.70
C ILE A 928 8.42 33.71 -79.74
N GLY A 929 8.95 32.52 -80.04
CA GLY A 929 8.34 31.59 -80.98
C GLY A 929 7.00 31.03 -80.46
N GLU A 930 6.17 30.50 -81.35
CA GLU A 930 4.91 29.83 -80.98
C GLU A 930 5.14 28.59 -80.08
N ASP A 931 6.36 28.04 -80.10
CA ASP A 931 6.81 26.93 -79.26
C ASP A 931 7.46 27.38 -77.93
N GLY A 932 7.46 28.69 -77.64
CA GLY A 932 8.05 29.26 -76.44
C GLY A 932 9.56 29.51 -76.53
N SER A 933 10.20 29.24 -77.67
CA SER A 933 11.62 29.51 -77.88
C SER A 933 11.90 31.02 -77.81
N ILE A 934 12.86 31.41 -76.98
CA ILE A 934 13.24 32.81 -76.78
C ILE A 934 14.37 33.14 -77.75
N TYR A 935 14.20 34.16 -78.58
CA TYR A 935 15.25 34.70 -79.42
C TYR A 935 15.50 36.15 -79.06
N LEU A 936 16.75 36.46 -78.74
CA LEU A 936 17.19 37.81 -78.41
C LEU A 936 18.17 38.31 -79.46
N ARG A 937 18.03 39.55 -79.89
CA ARG A 937 18.94 40.12 -80.88
C ARG A 937 20.29 40.40 -80.23
N ALA A 938 21.35 39.91 -80.85
CA ALA A 938 22.71 40.36 -80.58
C ALA A 938 22.92 41.78 -81.15
N GLU A 939 22.19 42.77 -80.64
CA GLU A 939 22.24 44.19 -81.01
C GLU A 939 22.29 45.05 -79.75
N ARG A 940 22.89 46.22 -79.87
CA ARG A 940 23.00 47.24 -78.82
C ARG A 940 23.08 48.61 -79.46
N SER A 941 22.75 49.67 -78.71
CA SER A 941 22.99 51.04 -79.15
C SER A 941 24.48 51.33 -79.37
N GLY A 942 24.80 52.10 -80.41
CA GLY A 942 26.16 52.57 -80.70
C GLY A 942 26.69 53.61 -79.71
N THR A 943 25.84 54.14 -78.82
CA THR A 943 26.20 55.14 -77.80
C THR A 943 26.08 54.62 -76.36
N SER A 944 25.61 53.38 -76.17
CA SER A 944 25.43 52.77 -74.84
C SER A 944 26.66 52.00 -74.39
N SER A 945 26.81 51.81 -73.07
CA SER A 945 27.91 51.04 -72.49
C SER A 945 27.74 49.53 -72.62
N ASP A 946 26.53 48.96 -72.53
CA ASP A 946 26.17 47.54 -72.73
C ASP A 946 24.63 47.41 -72.82
N ARG A 947 24.08 46.40 -73.53
CA ARG A 947 22.65 46.03 -73.44
C ARG A 947 22.46 44.79 -72.57
N VAL A 948 21.41 44.74 -71.74
CA VAL A 948 21.03 43.57 -70.95
C VAL A 948 19.56 43.25 -71.19
N TYR A 949 19.27 41.99 -71.49
CA TYR A 949 17.93 41.43 -71.43
C TYR A 949 17.73 40.72 -70.08
N THR A 950 16.63 40.99 -69.39
CA THR A 950 16.22 40.28 -68.17
C THR A 950 15.02 39.42 -68.50
N ILE A 951 15.18 38.10 -68.38
CA ILE A 951 14.14 37.09 -68.60
C ILE A 951 13.58 36.70 -67.23
N THR A 952 12.26 36.76 -67.07
CA THR A 952 11.57 36.46 -65.81
C THR A 952 10.56 35.33 -66.00
N TYR A 953 10.65 34.29 -65.17
CA TYR A 953 9.69 33.20 -65.09
C TYR A 953 9.03 33.17 -63.70
N GLN A 954 7.83 32.60 -63.64
CA GLN A 954 7.08 32.35 -62.41
C GLN A 954 6.76 30.86 -62.31
N ALA A 955 7.04 30.27 -61.15
CA ALA A 955 6.52 28.98 -60.73
C ALA A 955 5.27 29.22 -59.87
N VAL A 956 4.19 28.49 -60.14
CA VAL A 956 2.93 28.52 -59.37
C VAL A 956 2.55 27.08 -59.04
N ASP A 957 2.28 26.79 -57.77
CA ASP A 957 1.75 25.48 -57.36
C ASP A 957 0.22 25.38 -57.61
N ASP A 958 -0.33 24.18 -57.43
CA ASP A 958 -1.77 23.89 -57.54
C ASP A 958 -2.66 24.69 -56.57
N SER A 959 -2.09 25.16 -55.46
CA SER A 959 -2.79 25.97 -54.43
C SER A 959 -2.75 27.47 -54.75
N GLY A 960 -1.97 27.86 -55.77
CA GLY A 960 -1.83 29.22 -56.25
C GLY A 960 -0.73 30.04 -55.56
N ASN A 961 0.09 29.43 -54.69
CA ASN A 961 1.28 30.12 -54.19
C ASN A 961 2.34 30.17 -55.30
N ALA A 962 3.19 31.21 -55.29
CA ALA A 962 4.05 31.48 -56.44
C ALA A 962 5.42 32.06 -56.07
N ALA A 963 6.43 31.62 -56.82
CA ALA A 963 7.80 32.11 -56.74
C ALA A 963 8.27 32.64 -58.11
N VAL A 964 9.10 33.68 -58.10
CA VAL A 964 9.59 34.34 -59.33
C VAL A 964 11.10 34.23 -59.41
N GLY A 965 11.61 33.81 -60.57
CA GLY A 965 13.03 33.71 -60.88
C GLY A 965 13.37 34.56 -62.09
N SER A 966 14.53 35.24 -62.06
CA SER A 966 15.00 36.05 -63.18
C SER A 966 16.45 35.76 -63.53
N ALA A 967 16.78 35.86 -64.82
CA ALA A 967 18.12 35.65 -65.35
C ALA A 967 18.44 36.66 -66.45
N THR A 968 19.70 37.03 -66.62
CA THR A 968 20.12 38.10 -67.53
C THR A 968 20.97 37.58 -68.71
N VAL A 969 20.79 38.20 -69.87
CA VAL A 969 21.60 37.99 -71.08
C VAL A 969 22.20 39.33 -71.53
N GLY A 970 23.53 39.44 -71.51
CA GLY A 970 24.25 40.67 -71.83
C GLY A 970 24.77 40.76 -73.27
N ILE A 971 24.86 41.97 -73.83
CA ILE A 971 25.48 42.28 -75.12
C ILE A 971 26.49 43.40 -74.88
N PRO A 972 27.75 43.04 -74.59
CA PRO A 972 28.71 44.03 -74.12
C PRO A 972 29.24 44.93 -75.25
N HIS A 973 29.71 46.14 -74.95
CA HIS A 973 30.28 47.06 -75.94
C HIS A 973 31.66 46.63 -76.46
N ASP A 974 32.54 46.14 -75.56
CA ASP A 974 33.98 45.94 -75.81
C ASP A 974 34.47 44.49 -75.53
N PHE A 975 33.96 43.50 -76.26
CA PHE A 975 34.39 42.10 -76.00
C PHE A 975 35.80 41.77 -76.53
N LYS A 976 36.39 42.60 -77.42
CA LYS A 976 37.77 42.39 -77.89
C LYS A 976 38.81 42.60 -76.79
N VAL A 977 38.49 43.35 -75.73
CA VAL A 977 39.35 43.50 -74.55
C VAL A 977 39.21 42.28 -73.62
N LEU A 978 38.02 41.66 -73.55
CA LEU A 978 37.76 40.47 -72.73
C LEU A 978 38.28 39.16 -73.34
N ALA A 979 38.18 38.96 -74.66
CA ALA A 979 38.72 37.75 -75.31
C ALA A 979 40.27 37.71 -75.30
N GLY A 980 40.93 38.87 -75.39
CA GLY A 980 42.39 38.98 -75.31
C GLY A 980 42.95 38.78 -73.90
N ILE A 981 42.21 39.21 -72.87
CA ILE A 981 42.57 39.01 -71.45
C ILE A 981 42.27 37.57 -71.04
N ALA A 982 41.14 36.97 -71.45
CA ALA A 982 40.80 35.58 -71.18
C ALA A 982 41.75 34.58 -71.87
N ALA A 983 42.18 34.84 -73.12
CA ALA A 983 43.15 34.00 -73.83
C ALA A 983 44.56 34.07 -73.21
N ARG A 984 45.00 35.25 -72.73
CA ARG A 984 46.27 35.41 -72.01
C ARG A 984 46.23 34.78 -70.61
N TRP A 985 45.10 34.87 -69.90
CA TRP A 985 44.88 34.19 -68.62
C TRP A 985 44.89 32.66 -68.77
N LEU A 986 44.26 32.12 -69.82
CA LEU A 986 44.28 30.67 -70.09
C LEU A 986 45.69 30.17 -70.42
N TRP A 987 46.50 30.95 -71.17
CA TRP A 987 47.89 30.62 -71.46
C TRP A 987 48.79 30.66 -70.21
N ILE A 988 48.65 31.66 -69.33
CA ILE A 988 49.41 31.74 -68.07
C ILE A 988 49.03 30.58 -67.13
N LYS A 989 47.73 30.25 -67.02
CA LYS A 989 47.24 29.16 -66.17
C LYS A 989 47.65 27.77 -66.69
N GLN A 990 47.82 27.60 -68.00
CA GLN A 990 48.25 26.34 -68.63
C GLN A 990 49.78 26.17 -68.72
N THR A 991 50.56 27.25 -68.77
CA THR A 991 52.02 27.18 -69.03
C THR A 991 52.90 27.65 -67.88
N GLY A 992 52.38 28.44 -66.93
CA GLY A 992 53.11 28.95 -65.77
C GLY A 992 54.28 29.89 -66.08
N ARG A 993 54.41 30.43 -67.30
CA ARG A 993 55.53 31.30 -67.71
C ARG A 993 55.09 32.76 -67.90
N ILE A 994 55.95 33.70 -67.49
CA ILE A 994 55.85 35.14 -67.78
C ILE A 994 56.84 35.46 -68.93
N PRO A 995 56.45 36.16 -70.02
CA PRO A 995 57.35 36.45 -71.15
C PRO A 995 58.54 37.36 -70.80
N GLU A 996 59.71 37.13 -71.44
CA GLU A 996 61.02 37.75 -71.18
C GLU A 996 61.18 39.19 -71.73
N ASP A 997 60.13 39.80 -72.27
CA ASP A 997 60.23 41.02 -73.09
C ASP A 997 59.95 42.33 -72.32
N LEU A 998 59.94 42.32 -70.97
CA LEU A 998 59.62 43.49 -70.16
C LEU A 998 60.82 43.94 -69.30
N ASN A 999 61.92 44.33 -69.97
CA ASN A 999 62.83 45.34 -69.45
C ASN A 999 62.75 46.57 -70.37
N ASP A 1000 62.01 47.57 -69.94
CA ASP A 1000 62.56 48.88 -69.57
C ASP A 1000 61.39 49.77 -69.09
N ASP A 1001 61.53 50.28 -67.88
CA ASP A 1001 60.85 51.45 -67.32
C ASP A 1001 59.35 51.32 -66.98
N GLY A 1002 59.09 50.64 -65.86
CA GLY A 1002 58.34 51.28 -64.77
C GLY A 1002 56.80 51.29 -64.80
N VAL A 1003 56.23 50.33 -64.07
CA VAL A 1003 55.04 50.46 -63.20
C VAL A 1003 53.72 50.86 -63.87
N VAL A 1004 52.80 49.88 -64.00
CA VAL A 1004 51.39 50.10 -63.65
C VAL A 1004 50.93 49.01 -62.68
N ASN A 1005 50.21 49.49 -61.67
CA ASN A 1005 49.98 48.95 -60.33
C ASN A 1005 48.87 47.88 -60.33
N PHE A 1006 49.11 46.73 -59.66
CA PHE A 1006 48.16 45.59 -59.56
C PHE A 1006 46.81 45.99 -58.94
N MET A 1007 46.75 47.14 -58.25
CA MET A 1007 45.55 47.67 -57.60
C MET A 1007 44.49 48.23 -58.56
N ASP A 1008 44.87 48.63 -59.78
CA ASP A 1008 43.88 49.08 -60.79
C ASP A 1008 43.20 47.89 -61.50
N PHE A 1009 43.81 46.69 -61.45
CA PHE A 1009 43.23 45.47 -62.01
C PHE A 1009 42.09 44.92 -61.14
N ALA A 1010 42.19 45.06 -59.81
CA ALA A 1010 41.12 44.67 -58.89
C ALA A 1010 39.88 45.57 -58.99
N LYS A 1011 40.05 46.86 -59.31
CA LYS A 1011 38.95 47.81 -59.52
C LYS A 1011 38.19 47.61 -60.83
N PHE A 1012 38.76 46.87 -61.79
CA PHE A 1012 38.08 46.51 -63.04
C PHE A 1012 37.24 45.23 -62.91
N ALA A 1013 37.61 44.31 -61.99
CA ALA A 1013 36.86 43.07 -61.76
C ALA A 1013 35.60 43.26 -60.90
N ASP A 1014 35.60 44.22 -59.97
CA ASP A 1014 34.48 44.45 -59.04
C ASP A 1014 33.24 45.10 -59.70
N ASN A 1015 33.42 45.75 -60.87
CA ASN A 1015 32.32 46.27 -61.69
C ASN A 1015 31.79 45.25 -62.72
N TRP A 1016 32.29 44.01 -62.72
CA TRP A 1016 31.80 42.92 -63.59
C TRP A 1016 31.09 41.80 -62.80
N ILE A 1017 31.09 41.91 -61.46
CA ILE A 1017 30.40 40.98 -60.52
C ILE A 1017 29.07 41.58 -59.99
N LYS A 1018 28.66 42.76 -60.48
CA LYS A 1018 27.29 43.27 -60.39
C LYS A 1018 26.74 43.41 -61.79
#